data_AF-A0A2B4STF2-F1
#
_entry.id   AF-A0A2B4STF2-F1
#
_cell.length_a   1.000
_cell.length_b   1.000
_cell.length_c   1.000
_cell.angle_alpha   90.00
_cell.angle_beta   90.00
_cell.angle_gamma   90.00
#
_symmetry.space_group_name_H-M   'P 1'
#
loop_
_entity.id
_entity.type
_entity.pdbx_description
1 polymer ?
#
loop_
_entity_poly.entity_id
_entity_poly.type
_entity_poly.pdbx_seq_one_letter_code
_entity_poly.pdbx_strand_id
1 'polypeptide(L)'
;MIGFQLISVALLCMTCLVNGFAGIFGEVCPIELSQKTSRACQERRYRQLLVNKKVYQLAPISFLPDEPIRWLNMTYDQMTAVFGKHPFEQWEFNIYLAKTAGGAKILEQWHKLNAGEDIQSFADFVEIYTFFRKAQEALGDPYFKNPSDEEPFQNIIKYWMRDKVFAEQRLAGVNPMTLKRISTDKEDVGLKWSELKKVLNQKFDWDNLIINTPNLPKISLAKAISRKMVFVLRYPLLDYLPAMPDIMESRPHRKMWDPTSPIAFFAVHPNNRNNLIPIAIQMDVKPGSPVYTPKDGDLWMLAKLSVQGADLGYNQVAEHLAKTHLLLEPFCERGLDFRTLRYFPYRDDGYSIFVTIQKAVRDYVKQYYECDEEVQNDYELQNFMNEVSADGVGIDGGNGNVKDLPYELTSVDSLVVFLTRLLWQLSGQHAALNYPVADYGGFTLNMPTKLYRDRRVSNDVFSLFSFPNANISAEIGKAWNQRSSLSLAVLHGPRLRVEPLNKDQEENAEKLRTVLESECNGEVFVVDLVDISLCGLSLEDEMRQRCDCIVLICSSKATQLINEEKSSVFVTRGGQEAKFDGKVISKVLKDNDGKLRRKIIPVSFVELPSVLHGTRRDGRNSVISFEIKHGEVTEVMLEGDILQSLIDAIKKVKK
;
A
#
# COMPACT_ATOMS: atom_id res chain seq x y z
N MET A 1 -17.48 -0.35 54.92
CA MET A 1 -16.04 -0.23 55.23
C MET A 1 -15.11 -0.83 54.16
N ILE A 2 -15.56 -0.98 52.91
CA ILE A 2 -14.72 -1.44 51.77
C ILE A 2 -15.09 -0.60 50.54
N GLY A 3 -14.97 0.71 50.68
CA GLY A 3 -15.27 1.70 49.62
C GLY A 3 -14.26 2.84 49.57
N PHE A 4 -13.20 2.76 50.38
CA PHE A 4 -12.18 3.80 50.52
C PHE A 4 -10.75 3.29 50.26
N GLN A 5 -10.59 2.05 49.79
CA GLN A 5 -9.29 1.46 49.45
C GLN A 5 -9.05 1.23 47.95
N LEU A 6 -10.06 1.38 47.09
CA LEU A 6 -9.88 1.23 45.64
C LEU A 6 -9.66 2.56 44.90
N ILE A 7 -10.06 3.68 45.49
CA ILE A 7 -9.78 5.02 44.93
C ILE A 7 -8.36 5.47 45.29
N SER A 8 -7.82 5.04 46.44
CA SER A 8 -6.46 5.37 46.86
C SER A 8 -5.39 4.61 46.06
N VAL A 9 -5.65 3.37 45.62
CA VAL A 9 -4.70 2.59 44.79
C VAL A 9 -4.72 3.03 43.32
N ALA A 10 -5.86 3.49 42.80
CA ALA A 10 -5.94 4.07 41.45
C ALA A 10 -5.27 5.45 41.37
N LEU A 11 -5.41 6.29 42.42
CA LEU A 11 -4.67 7.56 42.51
C LEU A 11 -3.17 7.34 42.77
N LEU A 12 -2.77 6.29 43.49
CA LEU A 12 -1.36 5.91 43.67
C LEU A 12 -0.74 5.34 42.38
N CYS A 13 -1.48 4.63 41.52
CA CYS A 13 -0.95 4.19 40.21
C CYS A 13 -0.87 5.32 39.17
N MET A 14 -1.82 6.26 39.15
CA MET A 14 -1.71 7.46 38.32
C MET A 14 -0.59 8.40 38.81
N THR A 15 -0.36 8.50 40.11
CA THR A 15 0.81 9.23 40.62
C THR A 15 2.11 8.45 40.48
N CYS A 16 2.13 7.11 40.38
CA CYS A 16 3.36 6.36 40.07
C CYS A 16 3.74 6.35 38.59
N LEU A 17 2.79 6.49 37.65
CA LEU A 17 3.11 6.73 36.24
C LEU A 17 3.48 8.19 35.94
N VAL A 18 3.14 9.11 36.85
CA VAL A 18 3.55 10.54 36.77
C VAL A 18 4.74 10.87 37.70
N ASN A 19 5.05 10.08 38.73
CA ASN A 19 6.14 10.32 39.70
C ASN A 19 7.09 9.13 39.94
N GLY A 20 7.12 8.14 39.05
CA GLY A 20 7.93 6.92 39.18
C GLY A 20 9.44 7.03 38.97
N PHE A 21 10.03 8.24 39.06
CA PHE A 21 11.49 8.48 39.13
C PHE A 21 11.83 9.74 39.95
N ALA A 22 11.04 10.05 40.99
CA ALA A 22 11.33 11.14 41.92
C ALA A 22 12.07 10.62 43.17
N GLY A 23 13.41 10.56 43.08
CA GLY A 23 14.31 10.25 44.20
C GLY A 23 15.49 9.45 43.68
N ILE A 24 16.60 10.06 43.26
CA ILE A 24 17.49 10.92 44.04
C ILE A 24 18.10 11.94 43.06
N PHE A 25 17.76 13.23 43.20
CA PHE A 25 18.24 14.38 42.42
C PHE A 25 18.31 14.25 40.88
N GLY A 26 17.21 14.61 40.21
CA GLY A 26 17.24 15.03 38.81
C GLY A 26 15.84 15.40 38.32
N GLU A 27 15.60 16.67 37.98
CA GLU A 27 14.37 17.12 37.31
C GLU A 27 14.07 16.19 36.11
N VAL A 28 12.83 15.72 35.99
CA VAL A 28 12.39 15.03 34.77
C VAL A 28 12.31 16.10 33.68
N CYS A 29 13.13 15.96 32.64
CA CYS A 29 13.13 16.92 31.55
C CYS A 29 11.86 16.74 30.71
N PRO A 30 11.05 17.79 30.52
CA PRO A 30 9.87 17.70 29.68
C PRO A 30 10.27 17.41 28.22
N ILE A 31 9.33 16.81 27.48
CA ILE A 31 9.44 16.71 26.03
C ILE A 31 9.16 18.11 25.48
N GLU A 32 10.21 18.78 25.04
CA GLU A 32 10.19 20.18 24.62
C GLU A 32 11.41 20.49 23.73
N LEU A 33 11.32 21.51 22.89
CA LEU A 33 12.44 21.95 22.04
C LEU A 33 13.64 22.38 22.88
N SER A 34 14.85 22.10 22.39
CA SER A 34 16.07 22.38 23.17
C SER A 34 16.29 23.86 23.45
N GLN A 35 15.76 24.75 22.61
CA GLN A 35 15.73 26.19 22.82
C GLN A 35 14.70 26.67 23.87
N LYS A 36 13.71 25.85 24.22
CA LYS A 36 12.65 26.18 25.19
C LYS A 36 12.86 25.56 26.58
N THR A 37 13.67 24.49 26.67
CA THR A 37 13.94 23.77 27.94
C THR A 37 15.00 24.46 28.82
N SER A 38 15.04 24.10 30.11
CA SER A 38 16.05 24.57 31.05
C SER A 38 17.49 24.15 30.65
N ARG A 39 18.48 24.96 31.03
CA ARG A 39 19.91 24.65 30.82
C ARG A 39 20.32 23.31 31.43
N ALA A 40 19.79 22.96 32.60
CA ALA A 40 20.06 21.68 33.25
C ALA A 40 19.61 20.49 32.38
N CYS A 41 18.49 20.65 31.67
CA CYS A 41 17.98 19.64 30.74
C CYS A 41 18.77 19.60 29.43
N GLN A 42 19.19 20.74 28.89
CA GLN A 42 20.11 20.78 27.74
C GLN A 42 21.42 20.04 28.05
N GLU A 43 22.02 20.31 29.21
CA GLU A 43 23.27 19.65 29.63
C GLU A 43 23.08 18.13 29.81
N ARG A 44 21.92 17.69 30.31
CA ARG A 44 21.60 16.27 30.44
C ARG A 44 21.41 15.61 29.07
N ARG A 45 20.66 16.22 28.16
CA ARG A 45 20.46 15.75 26.79
C ARG A 45 21.79 15.64 26.05
N TYR A 46 22.65 16.65 26.16
CA TYR A 46 23.98 16.63 25.57
C TYR A 46 24.85 15.48 26.12
N ARG A 47 24.85 15.25 27.44
CA ARG A 47 25.56 14.09 28.03
C ARG A 47 25.00 12.76 27.52
N GLN A 48 23.68 12.64 27.40
CA GLN A 48 23.05 11.44 26.85
C GLN A 48 23.41 11.24 25.38
N LEU A 49 23.44 12.31 24.58
CA LEU A 49 23.87 12.27 23.18
C LEU A 49 25.32 11.77 23.04
N LEU A 50 26.23 12.22 23.91
CA LEU A 50 27.62 11.73 23.92
C LEU A 50 27.72 10.24 24.26
N VAL A 51 26.83 9.72 25.11
CA VAL A 51 26.73 8.27 25.36
C VAL A 51 26.19 7.56 24.12
N ASN A 52 25.11 8.08 23.52
CA ASN A 52 24.51 7.51 22.33
C ASN A 52 25.50 7.45 21.15
N LYS A 53 26.28 8.50 20.89
CA LYS A 53 27.32 8.53 19.85
C LYS A 53 28.44 7.48 20.05
N LYS A 54 28.67 7.03 21.29
CA LYS A 54 29.62 5.93 21.57
C LYS A 54 29.02 4.56 21.31
N VAL A 55 27.70 4.44 21.48
CA VAL A 55 26.96 3.18 21.30
C VAL A 55 26.59 3.00 19.83
N TYR A 56 25.89 3.97 19.24
CA TYR A 56 25.36 3.94 17.88
C TYR A 56 26.33 4.60 16.90
N GLN A 57 27.43 3.90 16.61
CA GLN A 57 28.36 4.32 15.57
C GLN A 57 27.94 3.76 14.22
N LEU A 58 28.16 4.52 13.15
CA LEU A 58 27.96 4.04 11.79
C LEU A 58 29.29 3.56 11.20
N ALA A 59 29.24 2.48 10.44
CA ALA A 59 30.37 1.93 9.70
C ALA A 59 29.94 1.50 8.29
N PRO A 60 30.87 1.44 7.31
CA PRO A 60 30.62 0.74 6.06
C PRO A 60 30.22 -0.72 6.33
N ILE A 61 29.41 -1.28 5.44
CA ILE A 61 29.07 -2.69 5.47
C ILE A 61 30.33 -3.50 5.14
N SER A 62 30.72 -4.45 5.99
CA SER A 62 31.98 -5.19 5.85
C SER A 62 32.16 -5.90 4.51
N PHE A 63 31.06 -6.37 3.91
CA PHE A 63 31.04 -7.04 2.60
C PHE A 63 30.74 -6.10 1.42
N LEU A 64 30.48 -4.81 1.67
CA LEU A 64 30.30 -3.74 0.67
C LEU A 64 30.98 -2.44 1.15
N PRO A 65 32.32 -2.44 1.36
CA PRO A 65 33.01 -1.32 2.01
C PRO A 65 33.04 -0.03 1.18
N ASP A 66 32.94 -0.15 -0.15
CA ASP A 66 32.99 0.96 -1.10
C ASP A 66 31.60 1.53 -1.44
N GLU A 67 30.52 0.86 -1.00
CA GLU A 67 29.17 1.34 -1.24
C GLU A 67 28.83 2.49 -0.28
N PRO A 68 27.98 3.46 -0.70
CA PRO A 68 27.63 4.61 0.11
C PRO A 68 26.74 4.28 1.33
N ILE A 69 26.53 3.00 1.64
CA ILE A 69 25.60 2.52 2.66
C ILE A 69 26.32 2.43 4.02
N ARG A 70 25.65 2.93 5.06
CA ARG A 70 26.16 3.01 6.42
C ARG A 70 25.28 2.20 7.35
N TRP A 71 25.89 1.40 8.23
CA TRP A 71 25.19 0.51 9.16
C TRP A 71 25.68 0.64 10.59
N LEU A 72 24.89 0.15 11.55
CA LEU A 72 25.29 0.13 12.95
C LEU A 72 26.56 -0.72 13.11
N ASN A 73 27.60 -0.08 13.64
CA ASN A 73 28.89 -0.69 13.96
C ASN A 73 28.78 -1.49 15.26
N MET A 74 27.99 -2.56 15.21
CA MET A 74 27.77 -3.47 16.32
C MET A 74 27.84 -4.91 15.83
N THR A 75 28.44 -5.79 16.63
CA THR A 75 28.28 -7.23 16.47
C THR A 75 26.88 -7.66 16.90
N TYR A 76 26.49 -8.87 16.51
CA TYR A 76 25.22 -9.46 16.95
C TYR A 76 25.10 -9.54 18.49
N ASP A 77 26.19 -9.87 19.19
CA ASP A 77 26.20 -9.92 20.66
C ASP A 77 26.03 -8.52 21.28
N GLN A 78 26.65 -7.50 20.67
CA GLN A 78 26.49 -6.11 21.09
C GLN A 78 25.06 -5.62 20.85
N MET A 79 24.48 -5.90 19.69
CA MET A 79 23.07 -5.61 19.40
C MET A 79 22.15 -6.27 20.43
N THR A 80 22.39 -7.53 20.75
CA THR A 80 21.60 -8.25 21.76
C THR A 80 21.74 -7.64 23.16
N ALA A 81 22.94 -7.22 23.54
CA ALA A 81 23.19 -6.58 24.82
C ALA A 81 22.52 -5.20 24.94
N VAL A 82 22.43 -4.46 23.82
CA VAL A 82 21.79 -3.13 23.74
C VAL A 82 20.28 -3.26 23.61
N PHE A 83 19.79 -3.84 22.52
CA PHE A 83 18.38 -3.90 22.18
C PHE A 83 17.60 -4.85 23.09
N GLY A 84 18.22 -5.95 23.52
CA GLY A 84 17.61 -6.89 24.47
C GLY A 84 17.38 -6.31 25.86
N LYS A 85 17.80 -5.06 26.14
CA LYS A 85 17.52 -4.32 27.37
C LYS A 85 16.88 -2.95 27.12
N HIS A 86 16.65 -2.59 25.85
CA HIS A 86 16.13 -1.28 25.50
C HIS A 86 14.63 -1.19 25.83
N PRO A 87 14.17 -0.20 26.62
CA PRO A 87 12.80 -0.17 27.13
C PRO A 87 11.72 -0.11 26.05
N PHE A 88 12.06 0.35 24.84
CA PHE A 88 11.13 0.45 23.71
C PHE A 88 11.29 -0.65 22.66
N GLU A 89 12.50 -1.21 22.52
CA GLU A 89 12.84 -2.10 21.39
C GLU A 89 13.02 -3.57 21.81
N GLN A 90 13.16 -3.83 23.12
CA GLN A 90 13.41 -5.18 23.64
C GLN A 90 12.34 -6.18 23.19
N TRP A 91 11.07 -5.79 23.22
CA TRP A 91 9.97 -6.68 22.83
C TRP A 91 10.10 -7.12 21.37
N GLU A 92 10.22 -6.16 20.44
CA GLU A 92 10.35 -6.43 19.00
C GLU A 92 11.63 -7.20 18.68
N PHE A 93 12.74 -6.82 19.31
CA PHE A 93 14.01 -7.51 19.13
C PHE A 93 13.93 -8.97 19.61
N ASN A 94 13.28 -9.22 20.75
CA ASN A 94 13.08 -10.58 21.26
C ASN A 94 12.15 -11.43 20.37
N ILE A 95 11.11 -10.83 19.79
CA ILE A 95 10.26 -11.49 18.79
C ILE A 95 11.09 -11.88 17.58
N TYR A 96 11.90 -10.97 17.05
CA TYR A 96 12.77 -11.22 15.91
C TYR A 96 13.73 -12.39 16.17
N LEU A 97 14.35 -12.42 17.35
CA LEU A 97 15.22 -13.53 17.77
C LEU A 97 14.46 -14.86 17.87
N ALA A 98 13.28 -14.85 18.49
CA ALA A 98 12.45 -16.05 18.66
C ALA A 98 12.00 -16.62 17.31
N LYS A 99 11.60 -15.77 16.36
CA LYS A 99 11.20 -16.18 14.99
C LYS A 99 12.38 -16.73 14.19
N THR A 100 13.56 -16.13 14.33
CA THR A 100 14.78 -16.62 13.68
C THR A 100 15.12 -18.03 14.17
N ALA A 101 15.14 -18.25 15.49
CA ALA A 101 15.40 -19.56 16.07
C ALA A 101 14.29 -20.58 15.79
N GLY A 102 13.02 -20.15 15.81
CA GLY A 102 11.85 -20.97 15.55
C GLY A 102 11.82 -21.50 14.11
N GLY A 103 12.10 -20.66 13.12
CA GLY A 103 12.10 -21.09 11.71
C GLY A 103 13.16 -22.15 11.40
N ALA A 104 14.33 -22.11 12.04
CA ALA A 104 15.33 -23.17 11.90
C ALA A 104 14.80 -24.52 12.40
N LYS A 105 14.08 -24.54 13.54
CA LYS A 105 13.44 -25.75 14.08
C LYS A 105 12.30 -26.25 13.19
N ILE A 106 11.50 -25.35 12.64
CA ILE A 106 10.39 -25.69 11.71
C ILE A 106 10.95 -26.37 10.45
N LEU A 107 12.06 -25.85 9.90
CA LEU A 107 12.72 -26.47 8.76
C LEU A 107 13.31 -27.85 9.10
N GLU A 108 13.93 -28.00 10.27
CA GLU A 108 14.40 -29.31 10.74
C GLU A 108 13.25 -30.33 10.87
N GLN A 109 12.08 -29.90 11.37
CA GLN A 109 10.88 -30.72 11.44
C GLN A 109 10.38 -31.13 10.05
N TRP A 110 10.36 -30.20 9.09
CA TRP A 110 10.02 -30.50 7.70
C TRP A 110 10.90 -31.62 7.13
N HIS A 111 12.21 -31.54 7.32
CA HIS A 111 13.14 -32.56 6.84
C HIS A 111 12.92 -33.93 7.49
N LYS A 112 12.58 -33.97 8.78
CA LYS A 112 12.27 -35.23 9.48
C LYS A 112 10.99 -35.89 8.96
N LEU A 113 9.96 -35.10 8.67
CA LEU A 113 8.66 -35.61 8.20
C LEU A 113 8.70 -36.11 6.75
N ASN A 114 9.47 -35.45 5.90
CA ASN A 114 9.47 -35.70 4.45
C ASN A 114 10.70 -36.48 3.96
N ALA A 115 11.61 -36.87 4.86
CA ALA A 115 12.80 -37.67 4.59
C ALA A 115 13.70 -37.20 3.42
N GLY A 116 13.57 -35.93 2.98
CA GLY A 116 14.27 -35.42 1.81
C GLY A 116 13.74 -35.92 0.46
N GLU A 117 12.54 -36.48 0.41
CA GLU A 117 11.87 -36.80 -0.85
C GLU A 117 11.71 -35.53 -1.71
N ASP A 118 11.98 -35.66 -3.01
CA ASP A 118 11.88 -34.53 -3.93
C ASP A 118 10.48 -34.44 -4.55
N ILE A 119 10.17 -33.27 -5.09
CA ILE A 119 8.87 -32.94 -5.67
C ILE A 119 8.58 -33.80 -6.90
N GLN A 120 7.46 -34.52 -6.84
CA GLN A 120 6.88 -35.34 -7.89
C GLN A 120 5.62 -34.71 -8.49
N SER A 121 4.92 -33.86 -7.73
CA SER A 121 3.59 -33.38 -8.10
C SER A 121 3.32 -31.94 -7.69
N PHE A 122 2.22 -31.39 -8.22
CA PHE A 122 1.68 -30.11 -7.76
C PHE A 122 1.28 -30.15 -6.29
N ALA A 123 0.80 -31.29 -5.77
CA ALA A 123 0.35 -31.42 -4.40
C ALA A 123 1.49 -31.21 -3.40
N ASP A 124 2.70 -31.63 -3.75
CA ASP A 124 3.87 -31.50 -2.88
C ASP A 124 4.25 -30.01 -2.68
N PHE A 125 4.13 -29.19 -3.72
CA PHE A 125 4.30 -27.73 -3.58
C PHE A 125 3.24 -27.11 -2.66
N VAL A 126 2.00 -27.59 -2.75
CA VAL A 126 0.91 -27.14 -1.87
C VAL A 126 1.16 -27.59 -0.43
N GLU A 127 1.67 -28.80 -0.22
CA GLU A 127 2.01 -29.33 1.10
C GLU A 127 3.12 -28.51 1.76
N ILE A 128 4.23 -28.26 1.05
CA ILE A 128 5.32 -27.40 1.52
C ILE A 128 4.77 -26.04 1.93
N TYR A 129 4.03 -25.39 1.03
CA TYR A 129 3.45 -24.07 1.29
C TYR A 129 2.54 -24.07 2.52
N THR A 130 1.62 -25.04 2.61
CA THR A 130 0.66 -25.16 3.70
C THR A 130 1.37 -25.44 5.03
N PHE A 131 2.42 -26.25 5.03
CA PHE A 131 3.20 -26.57 6.22
C PHE A 131 3.82 -25.32 6.84
N PHE A 132 4.57 -24.54 6.04
CA PHE A 132 5.25 -23.34 6.56
C PHE A 132 4.26 -22.24 6.97
N ARG A 133 3.13 -22.10 6.27
CA ARG A 133 2.05 -21.20 6.69
C ARG A 133 1.46 -21.58 8.05
N LYS A 134 1.08 -22.85 8.21
CA LYS A 134 0.52 -23.33 9.49
C LYS A 134 1.53 -23.21 10.64
N ALA A 135 2.80 -23.48 10.36
CA ALA A 135 3.86 -23.33 11.35
C ALA A 135 4.02 -21.87 11.81
N GLN A 136 3.86 -20.91 10.89
CA GLN A 136 3.88 -19.49 11.20
C GLN A 136 2.66 -19.05 12.02
N GLU A 137 1.45 -19.51 11.65
CA GLU A 137 0.21 -19.23 12.39
C GLU A 137 0.27 -19.78 13.83
N ALA A 138 0.90 -20.95 14.02
CA ALA A 138 1.07 -21.57 15.33
C ALA A 138 2.03 -20.82 16.27
N LEU A 139 2.83 -19.87 15.76
CA LEU A 139 3.67 -19.01 16.61
C LEU A 139 2.84 -18.00 17.43
N GLY A 140 1.53 -17.87 17.15
CA GLY A 140 0.58 -17.19 18.04
C GLY A 140 0.75 -15.67 18.12
N ASP A 141 1.30 -15.05 17.07
CA ASP A 141 1.40 -13.59 16.97
C ASP A 141 0.00 -12.99 16.75
N PRO A 142 -0.62 -12.34 17.76
CA PRO A 142 -2.01 -11.89 17.67
C PRO A 142 -2.19 -10.72 16.69
N TYR A 143 -1.08 -10.15 16.20
CA TYR A 143 -1.06 -9.04 15.26
C TYR A 143 -0.72 -9.46 13.83
N PHE A 144 -0.45 -10.74 13.63
CA PHE A 144 -0.25 -11.31 12.30
C PHE A 144 -1.59 -11.48 11.58
N LYS A 145 -1.67 -10.93 10.36
CA LYS A 145 -2.79 -11.14 9.44
C LYS A 145 -2.23 -11.62 8.11
N ASN A 146 -2.87 -12.58 7.48
CA ASN A 146 -2.55 -12.95 6.11
C ASN A 146 -3.24 -11.96 5.15
N PRO A 147 -2.50 -11.23 4.31
CA PRO A 147 -3.09 -10.39 3.26
C PRO A 147 -4.15 -11.14 2.43
N SER A 148 -3.92 -12.42 2.12
CA SER A 148 -4.85 -13.26 1.33
C SER A 148 -6.25 -13.44 1.91
N ASP A 149 -6.45 -13.18 3.21
CA ASP A 149 -7.71 -13.42 3.89
C ASP A 149 -8.70 -12.24 3.75
N GLU A 150 -8.23 -11.08 3.29
CA GLU A 150 -8.99 -9.82 3.20
C GLU A 150 -8.88 -9.14 1.80
N GLU A 151 -7.92 -9.54 0.96
CA GLU A 151 -7.58 -8.85 -0.29
C GLU A 151 -8.22 -9.40 -1.59
N PRO A 152 -8.18 -8.65 -2.72
CA PRO A 152 -8.86 -8.97 -3.99
C PRO A 152 -8.37 -10.21 -4.76
N PHE A 153 -7.40 -10.97 -4.26
CA PHE A 153 -6.71 -12.01 -5.04
C PHE A 153 -6.99 -13.40 -4.50
N GLN A 154 -8.14 -13.92 -4.89
CA GLN A 154 -8.60 -15.24 -4.44
C GLN A 154 -7.56 -16.34 -4.74
N ASN A 155 -7.19 -17.11 -3.71
CA ASN A 155 -6.56 -18.43 -3.77
C ASN A 155 -5.45 -18.61 -4.83
N ILE A 156 -4.25 -18.13 -4.52
CA ILE A 156 -3.07 -18.23 -5.40
C ILE A 156 -2.76 -19.69 -5.80
N ILE A 157 -2.99 -20.65 -4.90
CA ILE A 157 -2.81 -22.08 -5.18
C ILE A 157 -3.63 -22.51 -6.41
N LYS A 158 -4.87 -22.03 -6.53
CA LYS A 158 -5.77 -22.41 -7.63
C LYS A 158 -5.51 -21.63 -8.92
N TYR A 159 -5.09 -20.37 -8.83
CA TYR A 159 -5.15 -19.44 -9.98
C TYR A 159 -3.80 -18.87 -10.43
N TRP A 160 -2.67 -19.25 -9.82
CA TRP A 160 -1.34 -18.73 -10.14
C TRP A 160 -0.96 -18.74 -11.63
N MET A 161 -1.44 -19.70 -12.42
CA MET A 161 -1.16 -19.77 -13.86
C MET A 161 -1.92 -18.73 -14.69
N ARG A 162 -2.98 -18.11 -14.16
CA ARG A 162 -3.85 -17.21 -14.93
C ARG A 162 -3.16 -15.89 -15.22
N ASP A 163 -3.27 -15.43 -16.46
CA ASP A 163 -2.75 -14.12 -16.89
C ASP A 163 -3.30 -12.94 -16.08
N LYS A 164 -4.57 -13.05 -15.67
CA LYS A 164 -5.23 -12.07 -14.80
C LYS A 164 -4.49 -11.94 -13.45
N VAL A 165 -4.22 -13.06 -12.78
CA VAL A 165 -3.50 -13.09 -11.48
C VAL A 165 -2.04 -12.65 -11.64
N PHE A 166 -1.41 -12.97 -12.77
CA PHE A 166 -0.07 -12.49 -13.08
C PHE A 166 -0.01 -10.96 -13.22
N ALA A 167 -1.01 -10.34 -13.86
CA ALA A 167 -1.08 -8.90 -14.05
C ALA A 167 -1.52 -8.14 -12.79
N GLU A 168 -2.50 -8.67 -12.07
CA GLU A 168 -3.00 -8.13 -10.79
C GLU A 168 -1.91 -8.00 -9.73
N GLN A 169 -0.97 -8.95 -9.69
CA GLN A 169 0.20 -8.89 -8.80
C GLN A 169 1.09 -7.65 -9.03
N ARG A 170 0.97 -6.95 -10.17
CA ARG A 170 1.69 -5.68 -10.40
C ARG A 170 0.95 -4.46 -9.83
N LEU A 171 -0.26 -4.65 -9.32
CA LEU A 171 -1.11 -3.60 -8.76
C LEU A 171 -1.22 -3.73 -7.24
N ALA A 172 -1.23 -4.96 -6.72
CA ALA A 172 -1.31 -5.21 -5.29
C ALA A 172 -0.71 -6.56 -4.86
N GLY A 173 0.19 -7.12 -5.67
CA GLY A 173 1.03 -8.24 -5.24
C GLY A 173 2.28 -7.74 -4.53
N VAL A 174 3.32 -8.57 -4.51
CA VAL A 174 4.61 -8.28 -3.84
C VAL A 174 5.27 -6.99 -4.35
N ASN A 175 5.10 -6.65 -5.63
CA ASN A 175 5.79 -5.52 -6.24
C ASN A 175 4.86 -4.60 -7.06
N PRO A 176 4.12 -3.69 -6.40
CA PRO A 176 3.33 -2.67 -7.08
C PRO A 176 4.19 -1.52 -7.62
N MET A 177 5.52 -1.61 -7.51
CA MET A 177 6.42 -0.48 -7.67
C MET A 177 6.96 -0.30 -9.08
N THR A 178 7.11 -1.42 -9.79
CA THR A 178 7.87 -1.46 -11.05
C THR A 178 7.03 -1.10 -12.26
N LEU A 179 5.71 -1.29 -12.21
CA LEU A 179 4.84 -1.02 -13.34
C LEU A 179 4.92 0.46 -13.71
N LYS A 180 5.16 0.77 -14.99
CA LYS A 180 5.16 2.14 -15.50
C LYS A 180 4.33 2.24 -16.76
N ARG A 181 3.63 3.35 -16.94
CA ARG A 181 2.99 3.67 -18.22
C ARG A 181 4.05 3.98 -19.27
N ILE A 182 3.86 3.49 -20.50
CA ILE A 182 4.67 3.92 -21.64
C ILE A 182 4.15 5.27 -22.13
N SER A 183 5.06 6.22 -22.31
CA SER A 183 4.78 7.58 -22.72
C SER A 183 5.41 7.91 -24.07
N THR A 184 4.82 8.90 -24.75
CA THR A 184 5.47 9.51 -25.92
C THR A 184 6.62 10.40 -25.50
N ASP A 185 7.53 10.72 -26.42
CA ASP A 185 8.70 11.55 -26.12
C ASP A 185 8.34 12.95 -25.60
N LYS A 186 7.12 13.43 -25.91
CA LYS A 186 6.59 14.74 -25.49
C LYS A 186 6.05 14.79 -24.07
N GLU A 187 5.83 13.66 -23.40
CA GLU A 187 5.15 13.61 -22.09
C GLU A 187 6.13 13.43 -20.94
N ASP A 188 6.10 14.29 -19.93
CA ASP A 188 7.10 14.27 -18.83
C ASP A 188 7.03 13.01 -17.94
N VAL A 189 5.87 12.33 -17.89
CA VAL A 189 5.64 11.23 -16.94
C VAL A 189 5.44 9.89 -17.63
N GLY A 190 6.19 8.88 -17.21
CA GLY A 190 6.18 7.50 -17.73
C GLY A 190 7.48 7.13 -18.43
N LEU A 191 7.64 5.85 -18.82
CA LEU A 191 8.81 5.40 -19.55
C LEU A 191 8.70 5.77 -21.03
N LYS A 192 9.69 6.50 -21.55
CA LYS A 192 9.69 6.97 -22.94
C LYS A 192 9.76 5.80 -23.91
N TRP A 193 8.89 5.79 -24.90
CA TRP A 193 8.91 4.75 -25.95
C TRP A 193 10.23 4.71 -26.73
N SER A 194 10.85 5.87 -27.00
CA SER A 194 12.13 5.95 -27.71
C SER A 194 13.28 5.30 -26.95
N GLU A 195 13.28 5.38 -25.61
CA GLU A 195 14.27 4.73 -24.76
C GLU A 195 14.06 3.22 -24.74
N LEU A 196 12.81 2.79 -24.55
CA LEU A 196 12.46 1.38 -24.52
C LEU A 196 12.82 0.68 -25.83
N LYS A 197 12.53 1.31 -26.97
CA LYS A 197 12.79 0.75 -28.31
C LYS A 197 14.26 0.40 -28.55
N LYS A 198 15.22 1.01 -27.84
CA LYS A 198 16.66 0.71 -27.96
C LYS A 198 17.03 -0.71 -27.51
N VAL A 199 16.28 -1.25 -26.55
CA VAL A 199 16.56 -2.57 -25.95
C VAL A 199 15.60 -3.67 -26.42
N LEU A 200 14.54 -3.31 -27.15
CA LEU A 200 13.59 -4.28 -27.67
C LEU A 200 14.12 -5.06 -28.86
N ASN A 201 13.59 -6.28 -29.03
CA ASN A 201 13.87 -7.12 -30.17
C ASN A 201 13.27 -6.53 -31.44
N GLN A 202 14.13 -6.07 -32.34
CA GLN A 202 13.73 -5.40 -33.59
C GLN A 202 13.08 -6.35 -34.61
N LYS A 203 13.21 -7.67 -34.43
CA LYS A 203 12.59 -8.68 -35.30
C LYS A 203 11.13 -8.95 -34.92
N PHE A 204 10.70 -8.57 -33.71
CA PHE A 204 9.33 -8.74 -33.28
C PHE A 204 8.45 -7.59 -33.79
N ASP A 205 7.24 -7.91 -34.25
CA ASP A 205 6.28 -6.94 -34.78
C ASP A 205 5.56 -6.18 -33.65
N TRP A 206 6.28 -5.23 -33.05
CA TRP A 206 5.75 -4.37 -31.98
C TRP A 206 4.60 -3.48 -32.44
N ASP A 207 4.62 -3.00 -33.68
CA ASP A 207 3.63 -2.05 -34.18
C ASP A 207 2.22 -2.65 -34.21
N ASN A 208 2.12 -3.95 -34.52
CA ASN A 208 0.87 -4.71 -34.53
C ASN A 208 0.58 -5.45 -33.22
N LEU A 209 1.36 -5.27 -32.15
CA LEU A 209 1.18 -5.98 -30.88
C LEU A 209 -0.27 -5.87 -30.36
N ILE A 210 -0.80 -4.65 -30.26
CA ILE A 210 -2.16 -4.38 -29.78
C ILE A 210 -3.23 -4.94 -30.73
N ILE A 211 -2.98 -4.88 -32.05
CA ILE A 211 -3.87 -5.44 -33.07
C ILE A 211 -3.94 -6.96 -32.92
N ASN A 212 -2.84 -7.61 -32.58
CA ASN A 212 -2.73 -9.06 -32.47
C ASN A 212 -3.22 -9.61 -31.12
N THR A 213 -3.36 -8.76 -30.09
CA THR A 213 -3.93 -9.13 -28.79
C THR A 213 -5.46 -9.29 -28.86
N PRO A 214 -6.01 -10.41 -28.35
CA PRO A 214 -7.47 -10.57 -28.20
C PRO A 214 -8.07 -9.54 -27.24
N ASN A 215 -9.33 -9.16 -27.44
CA ASN A 215 -10.08 -8.26 -26.55
C ASN A 215 -9.48 -6.87 -26.34
N LEU A 216 -8.54 -6.45 -27.21
CA LEU A 216 -8.08 -5.07 -27.32
C LEU A 216 -8.53 -4.44 -28.64
N PRO A 217 -8.67 -3.10 -28.71
CA PRO A 217 -9.02 -2.41 -29.95
C PRO A 217 -7.99 -2.68 -31.04
N LYS A 218 -8.43 -2.82 -32.29
CA LYS A 218 -7.55 -2.99 -33.46
C LYS A 218 -6.90 -1.65 -33.86
N ILE A 219 -5.99 -1.17 -33.02
CA ILE A 219 -5.22 0.06 -33.21
C ILE A 219 -3.72 -0.24 -33.11
N SER A 220 -2.88 0.55 -33.77
CA SER A 220 -1.43 0.41 -33.67
C SER A 220 -0.91 0.66 -32.24
N LEU A 221 0.26 0.11 -31.92
CA LEU A 221 0.92 0.32 -30.63
C LEU A 221 1.14 1.81 -30.34
N ALA A 222 1.62 2.57 -31.33
CA ALA A 222 1.81 4.02 -31.20
C ALA A 222 0.50 4.74 -30.82
N LYS A 223 -0.64 4.34 -31.38
CA LYS A 223 -1.93 4.91 -31.02
C LYS A 223 -2.35 4.51 -29.62
N ALA A 224 -2.12 3.26 -29.21
CA ALA A 224 -2.42 2.80 -27.85
C ALA A 224 -1.57 3.54 -26.79
N ILE A 225 -0.27 3.79 -27.07
CA ILE A 225 0.61 4.60 -26.21
C ILE A 225 0.04 6.02 -26.07
N SER A 226 -0.33 6.67 -27.18
CA SER A 226 -0.95 8.01 -27.15
C SER A 226 -2.27 8.06 -26.38
N ARG A 227 -2.97 6.93 -26.28
CA ARG A 227 -4.22 6.77 -25.51
C ARG A 227 -3.99 6.35 -24.06
N LYS A 228 -2.73 6.31 -23.60
CA LYS A 228 -2.35 5.94 -22.23
C LYS A 228 -2.86 4.54 -21.86
N MET A 229 -2.77 3.61 -22.80
CA MET A 229 -3.29 2.24 -22.65
C MET A 229 -2.21 1.22 -22.31
N VAL A 230 -0.93 1.54 -22.51
CA VAL A 230 0.16 0.55 -22.50
C VAL A 230 1.09 0.81 -21.32
N PHE A 231 1.47 -0.27 -20.65
CA PHE A 231 2.32 -0.29 -19.47
C PHE A 231 3.44 -1.32 -19.65
N VAL A 232 4.49 -1.17 -18.86
CA VAL A 232 5.69 -2.00 -18.95
C VAL A 232 6.32 -2.22 -17.59
N LEU A 233 6.90 -3.41 -17.40
CA LEU A 233 7.86 -3.71 -16.34
C LEU A 233 9.27 -3.69 -16.94
N ARG A 234 10.19 -2.96 -16.31
CA ARG A 234 11.62 -2.99 -16.62
C ARG A 234 12.40 -3.05 -15.31
N TYR A 235 13.36 -3.96 -15.24
CA TYR A 235 14.31 -4.15 -14.13
C TYR A 235 15.75 -3.69 -14.45
N PRO A 236 16.07 -2.38 -14.44
CA PRO A 236 17.41 -1.89 -14.83
C PRO A 236 18.57 -2.52 -14.09
N LEU A 237 18.40 -2.77 -12.80
CA LEU A 237 19.43 -3.33 -11.94
C LEU A 237 19.72 -4.80 -12.25
N LEU A 238 18.88 -5.46 -13.06
CA LEU A 238 19.10 -6.84 -13.50
C LEU A 238 19.79 -6.92 -14.88
N ASP A 239 19.97 -5.79 -15.56
CA ASP A 239 20.57 -5.78 -16.89
C ASP A 239 22.00 -6.32 -16.84
N TYR A 240 22.27 -7.36 -17.62
CA TYR A 240 23.60 -7.98 -17.77
C TYR A 240 24.20 -8.51 -16.47
N LEU A 241 23.38 -8.87 -15.47
CA LEU A 241 23.89 -9.51 -14.26
C LEU A 241 24.67 -10.79 -14.59
N PRO A 242 25.83 -11.01 -13.96
CA PRO A 242 26.61 -12.23 -14.17
C PRO A 242 25.88 -13.43 -13.55
N ALA A 243 25.99 -14.59 -14.21
CA ALA A 243 25.50 -15.83 -13.64
C ALA A 243 26.31 -16.19 -12.38
N MET A 244 25.59 -16.54 -11.32
CA MET A 244 26.19 -17.00 -10.06
C MET A 244 26.06 -18.53 -9.95
N PRO A 245 27.05 -19.20 -9.33
CA PRO A 245 26.94 -20.63 -9.08
C PRO A 245 25.75 -20.93 -8.15
N ASP A 246 25.01 -22.00 -8.45
CA ASP A 246 23.98 -22.48 -7.55
C ASP A 246 24.61 -23.33 -6.44
N ILE A 247 24.64 -22.80 -5.21
CA ILE A 247 25.19 -23.48 -4.04
C ILE A 247 24.19 -24.40 -3.33
N MET A 248 22.92 -24.40 -3.75
CA MET A 248 21.83 -25.16 -3.12
C MET A 248 21.34 -26.34 -3.97
N GLU A 249 21.75 -26.42 -5.23
CA GLU A 249 21.41 -27.51 -6.16
C GLU A 249 22.67 -28.25 -6.59
N SER A 250 22.82 -29.49 -6.12
CA SER A 250 24.01 -30.32 -6.39
C SER A 250 23.82 -31.31 -7.55
N ARG A 251 22.60 -31.43 -8.10
CA ARG A 251 22.30 -32.48 -9.08
C ARG A 251 22.74 -32.09 -10.49
N PRO A 252 23.56 -32.91 -11.17
CA PRO A 252 24.24 -32.52 -12.41
C PRO A 252 23.32 -32.45 -13.65
N HIS A 253 22.11 -33.00 -13.58
CA HIS A 253 21.14 -32.95 -14.67
C HIS A 253 20.28 -31.68 -14.68
N ARG A 254 20.46 -30.82 -13.67
CA ARG A 254 19.75 -29.55 -13.51
C ARG A 254 20.74 -28.41 -13.60
N LYS A 255 20.40 -27.37 -14.35
CA LYS A 255 21.19 -26.14 -14.43
C LYS A 255 20.28 -24.95 -14.13
N MET A 256 20.64 -24.14 -13.14
CA MET A 256 19.92 -22.89 -12.86
C MET A 256 19.90 -22.00 -14.12
N TRP A 257 18.79 -21.33 -14.37
CA TRP A 257 18.70 -20.35 -15.44
C TRP A 257 19.68 -19.22 -15.19
N ASP A 258 20.27 -18.72 -16.27
CA ASP A 258 21.07 -17.50 -16.17
C ASP A 258 20.15 -16.35 -15.74
N PRO A 259 20.63 -15.40 -14.91
CA PRO A 259 19.86 -14.22 -14.55
C PRO A 259 19.48 -13.45 -15.82
N THR A 260 18.26 -12.95 -15.85
CA THR A 260 17.69 -12.23 -16.99
C THR A 260 17.03 -10.94 -16.51
N SER A 261 16.98 -9.93 -17.39
CA SER A 261 16.20 -8.71 -17.17
C SER A 261 15.02 -8.71 -18.16
N PRO A 262 13.92 -9.43 -17.86
CA PRO A 262 12.81 -9.52 -18.78
C PRO A 262 12.07 -8.18 -18.90
N ILE A 263 11.45 -7.94 -20.06
CA ILE A 263 10.63 -6.75 -20.32
C ILE A 263 9.21 -7.23 -20.61
N ALA A 264 8.29 -6.95 -19.69
CA ALA A 264 6.91 -7.39 -19.79
C ALA A 264 5.98 -6.22 -20.12
N PHE A 265 5.18 -6.38 -21.16
CA PHE A 265 4.22 -5.40 -21.63
C PHE A 265 2.82 -5.78 -21.16
N PHE A 266 2.06 -4.75 -20.80
CA PHE A 266 0.67 -4.84 -20.41
C PHE A 266 -0.15 -3.77 -21.13
N ALA A 267 -1.45 -4.01 -21.26
CA ALA A 267 -2.37 -3.01 -21.75
C ALA A 267 -3.72 -3.06 -21.03
N VAL A 268 -4.46 -1.96 -21.09
CA VAL A 268 -5.85 -1.87 -20.64
C VAL A 268 -6.78 -1.59 -21.81
N HIS A 269 -8.00 -2.10 -21.74
CA HIS A 269 -9.03 -1.75 -22.72
C HIS A 269 -9.52 -0.31 -22.45
N PRO A 270 -9.77 0.53 -23.47
CA PRO A 270 -10.19 1.92 -23.26
C PRO A 270 -11.53 2.04 -22.51
N ASN A 271 -12.44 1.09 -22.74
CA ASN A 271 -13.76 1.03 -22.08
C ASN A 271 -13.75 0.22 -20.79
N ASN A 272 -12.64 -0.43 -20.44
CA ASN A 272 -12.49 -1.14 -19.17
C ASN A 272 -11.03 -1.00 -18.69
N ARG A 273 -10.77 0.14 -18.05
CA ARG A 273 -9.46 0.49 -17.48
C ARG A 273 -9.18 -0.17 -16.13
N ASN A 274 -10.05 -1.06 -15.67
CA ASN A 274 -9.86 -1.81 -14.43
C ASN A 274 -9.13 -3.15 -14.67
N ASN A 275 -9.02 -3.59 -15.92
CA ASN A 275 -8.42 -4.87 -16.26
C ASN A 275 -7.08 -4.70 -16.97
N LEU A 276 -5.98 -4.94 -16.24
CA LEU A 276 -4.63 -4.98 -16.79
C LEU A 276 -4.38 -6.33 -17.46
N ILE A 277 -4.02 -6.33 -18.74
CA ILE A 277 -3.86 -7.53 -19.56
C ILE A 277 -2.38 -7.66 -19.94
N PRO A 278 -1.70 -8.78 -19.64
CA PRO A 278 -0.34 -9.01 -20.12
C PRO A 278 -0.38 -9.34 -21.62
N ILE A 279 0.47 -8.70 -22.42
CA ILE A 279 0.38 -8.77 -23.90
C ILE A 279 1.63 -9.31 -24.57
N ALA A 280 2.82 -9.11 -23.99
CA ALA A 280 4.08 -9.66 -24.49
C ALA A 280 5.15 -9.65 -23.41
N ILE A 281 6.10 -10.58 -23.46
CA ILE A 281 7.29 -10.63 -22.60
C ILE A 281 8.50 -10.90 -23.47
N GLN A 282 9.47 -9.98 -23.46
CA GLN A 282 10.82 -10.25 -23.96
C GLN A 282 11.64 -10.86 -22.83
N MET A 283 12.27 -12.02 -23.09
CA MET A 283 12.92 -12.82 -22.04
C MET A 283 14.14 -12.18 -21.37
N ASP A 284 14.80 -11.22 -22.02
CA ASP A 284 15.96 -10.52 -21.48
C ASP A 284 16.15 -9.17 -22.20
N VAL A 285 16.86 -8.21 -21.61
CA VAL A 285 17.09 -6.86 -22.15
C VAL A 285 17.92 -6.85 -23.44
N LYS A 286 18.55 -7.97 -23.77
CA LYS A 286 19.32 -8.14 -25.01
C LYS A 286 18.37 -8.00 -26.24
N PRO A 287 18.65 -7.10 -27.21
CA PRO A 287 17.80 -6.86 -28.39
C PRO A 287 17.59 -8.05 -29.36
N GLY A 288 18.14 -9.23 -29.06
CA GLY A 288 17.90 -10.46 -29.82
C GLY A 288 17.04 -11.49 -29.08
N SER A 289 16.67 -11.20 -27.83
CA SER A 289 15.96 -12.14 -26.98
C SER A 289 14.57 -12.44 -27.50
N PRO A 290 14.11 -13.70 -27.39
CA PRO A 290 12.78 -14.07 -27.84
C PRO A 290 11.70 -13.28 -27.10
N VAL A 291 10.63 -12.98 -27.81
CA VAL A 291 9.43 -12.32 -27.30
C VAL A 291 8.28 -13.31 -27.39
N TYR A 292 7.62 -13.56 -26.28
CA TYR A 292 6.47 -14.46 -26.18
C TYR A 292 5.21 -13.68 -25.81
N THR A 293 4.07 -14.19 -26.26
CA THR A 293 2.73 -13.64 -26.09
C THR A 293 1.81 -14.73 -25.52
N PRO A 294 0.60 -14.38 -25.05
CA PRO A 294 -0.36 -15.38 -24.56
C PRO A 294 -0.72 -16.52 -25.53
N LYS A 295 -0.37 -16.41 -26.82
CA LYS A 295 -0.60 -17.44 -27.84
C LYS A 295 0.48 -18.52 -27.87
N ASP A 296 1.61 -18.32 -27.20
CA ASP A 296 2.79 -19.18 -27.30
C ASP A 296 2.80 -20.34 -26.29
N GLY A 297 1.66 -20.64 -25.64
CA GLY A 297 1.47 -21.83 -24.79
C GLY A 297 2.48 -21.93 -23.65
N ASP A 298 3.26 -23.01 -23.62
CA ASP A 298 4.26 -23.26 -22.56
C ASP A 298 5.35 -22.20 -22.49
N LEU A 299 5.77 -21.66 -23.64
CA LEU A 299 6.77 -20.58 -23.70
C LEU A 299 6.24 -19.30 -23.04
N TRP A 300 4.94 -19.03 -23.16
CA TRP A 300 4.29 -17.93 -22.44
C TRP A 300 4.32 -18.15 -20.93
N MET A 301 4.07 -19.38 -20.48
CA MET A 301 4.13 -19.71 -19.06
C MET A 301 5.55 -19.55 -18.50
N LEU A 302 6.55 -20.05 -19.21
CA LEU A 302 7.97 -19.89 -18.87
C LEU A 302 8.40 -18.40 -18.86
N ALA A 303 7.87 -17.60 -19.78
CA ALA A 303 8.12 -16.16 -19.81
C ALA A 303 7.54 -15.43 -18.59
N LYS A 304 6.31 -15.76 -18.19
CA LYS A 304 5.70 -15.23 -16.96
C LYS A 304 6.51 -15.61 -15.73
N LEU A 305 7.01 -16.85 -15.66
CA LEU A 305 7.84 -17.29 -14.53
C LEU A 305 9.20 -16.60 -14.46
N SER A 306 9.81 -16.32 -15.62
CA SER A 306 11.01 -15.47 -15.69
C SER A 306 10.74 -14.08 -15.12
N VAL A 307 9.61 -13.46 -15.49
CA VAL A 307 9.19 -12.18 -14.92
C VAL A 307 8.93 -12.30 -13.43
N GLN A 308 8.23 -13.34 -12.95
CA GLN A 308 7.97 -13.52 -11.52
C GLN A 308 9.25 -13.64 -10.69
N GLY A 309 10.24 -14.39 -11.15
CA GLY A 309 11.53 -14.52 -10.47
C GLY A 309 12.33 -13.21 -10.48
N ALA A 310 12.39 -12.54 -11.63
CA ALA A 310 13.03 -11.23 -11.75
C ALA A 310 12.35 -10.18 -10.87
N ASP A 311 11.02 -10.16 -10.84
CA ASP A 311 10.22 -9.21 -10.08
C ASP A 311 10.36 -9.44 -8.57
N LEU A 312 10.35 -10.69 -8.11
CA LEU A 312 10.62 -11.03 -6.70
C LEU A 312 12.03 -10.61 -6.30
N GLY A 313 13.05 -10.94 -7.11
CA GLY A 313 14.44 -10.57 -6.82
C GLY A 313 14.65 -9.05 -6.78
N TYR A 314 14.12 -8.34 -7.78
CA TYR A 314 14.19 -6.88 -7.84
C TYR A 314 13.43 -6.23 -6.69
N ASN A 315 12.24 -6.72 -6.36
CA ASN A 315 11.48 -6.23 -5.22
C ASN A 315 12.26 -6.39 -3.92
N GLN A 316 12.77 -7.60 -3.63
CA GLN A 316 13.40 -7.87 -2.34
C GLN A 316 14.71 -7.11 -2.15
N VAL A 317 15.48 -6.90 -3.22
CA VAL A 317 16.76 -6.18 -3.14
C VAL A 317 16.59 -4.67 -3.28
N ALA A 318 15.90 -4.21 -4.31
CA ALA A 318 15.82 -2.79 -4.64
C ALA A 318 14.68 -2.08 -3.92
N GLU A 319 13.45 -2.60 -4.02
CA GLU A 319 12.28 -1.89 -3.49
C GLU A 319 12.10 -2.09 -1.99
N HIS A 320 12.40 -3.28 -1.46
CA HIS A 320 12.28 -3.62 -0.05
C HIS A 320 13.60 -3.33 0.68
N LEU A 321 14.64 -4.16 0.52
CA LEU A 321 15.89 -3.98 1.26
C LEU A 321 16.49 -2.58 1.07
N ALA A 322 16.80 -2.18 -0.16
CA ALA A 322 17.46 -0.90 -0.39
C ALA A 322 16.55 0.28 -0.01
N LYS A 323 15.34 0.37 -0.57
CA LYS A 323 14.50 1.57 -0.38
C LYS A 323 13.70 1.63 0.91
N THR A 324 13.50 0.56 1.67
CA THR A 324 12.80 0.66 2.98
C THR A 324 13.73 0.52 4.17
N HIS A 325 14.81 -0.26 4.05
CA HIS A 325 15.73 -0.51 5.17
C HIS A 325 17.04 0.27 5.06
N LEU A 326 17.57 0.50 3.86
CA LEU A 326 18.89 1.12 3.68
C LEU A 326 18.82 2.59 3.23
N LEU A 327 17.76 2.99 2.55
CA LEU A 327 17.49 4.32 2.01
C LEU A 327 16.04 4.70 2.38
N LEU A 328 15.75 5.96 2.64
CA LEU A 328 14.41 6.44 2.96
C LEU A 328 13.87 7.28 1.79
N GLU A 329 13.66 6.65 0.64
CA GLU A 329 13.37 7.34 -0.62
C GLU A 329 11.86 7.55 -0.85
N PRO A 330 11.38 8.76 -1.20
CA PRO A 330 9.96 9.03 -1.38
C PRO A 330 9.40 8.71 -2.78
N PHE A 331 8.07 8.55 -2.82
CA PHE A 331 7.26 8.32 -4.02
C PHE A 331 6.92 9.62 -4.73
N CYS A 332 7.09 9.71 -6.07
CA CYS A 332 6.21 10.54 -6.93
C CYS A 332 6.29 10.40 -8.48
N GLU A 333 7.18 9.64 -9.13
CA GLU A 333 7.40 9.83 -10.59
C GLU A 333 6.96 8.68 -11.53
N ARG A 334 5.77 8.08 -11.38
CA ARG A 334 5.41 6.85 -12.14
C ARG A 334 4.27 6.97 -13.15
N GLY A 335 3.49 8.04 -13.12
CA GLY A 335 2.41 8.29 -14.10
C GLY A 335 1.24 7.32 -14.03
N LEU A 336 0.95 6.81 -12.83
CA LEU A 336 -0.10 5.84 -12.52
C LEU A 336 -1.30 6.50 -11.80
N ASP A 337 -1.66 7.72 -12.23
CA ASP A 337 -2.79 8.45 -11.66
C ASP A 337 -4.15 7.81 -12.00
N PHE A 338 -5.22 8.26 -11.34
CA PHE A 338 -6.58 7.76 -11.52
C PHE A 338 -7.10 7.87 -12.97
N ARG A 339 -6.52 8.76 -13.80
CA ARG A 339 -6.90 8.95 -15.21
C ARG A 339 -6.31 7.87 -16.10
N THR A 340 -5.21 7.25 -15.67
CA THR A 340 -4.47 6.24 -16.44
C THR A 340 -4.90 4.81 -16.10
N LEU A 341 -4.96 4.48 -14.81
CA LEU A 341 -5.42 3.19 -14.30
C LEU A 341 -6.43 3.46 -13.18
N ARG A 342 -7.67 2.99 -13.36
CA ARG A 342 -8.76 3.31 -12.43
C ARG A 342 -8.65 2.48 -11.15
N TYR A 343 -8.41 1.18 -11.28
CA TYR A 343 -8.24 0.27 -10.16
C TYR A 343 -6.75 0.03 -9.86
N PHE A 344 -6.26 0.55 -8.74
CA PHE A 344 -4.89 0.33 -8.28
C PHE A 344 -4.84 0.33 -6.74
N PRO A 345 -5.15 -0.80 -6.08
CA PRO A 345 -5.39 -0.84 -4.64
C PRO A 345 -4.24 -0.28 -3.79
N TYR A 346 -2.99 -0.62 -4.10
CA TYR A 346 -1.83 -0.06 -3.40
C TYR A 346 -1.79 1.48 -3.42
N ARG A 347 -2.15 2.10 -4.55
CA ARG A 347 -2.22 3.57 -4.66
C ARG A 347 -3.36 4.12 -3.82
N ASP A 348 -4.54 3.52 -3.94
CA ASP A 348 -5.78 4.06 -3.37
C ASP A 348 -5.76 3.97 -1.83
N ASP A 349 -5.33 2.82 -1.29
CA ASP A 349 -5.17 2.62 0.16
C ASP A 349 -3.96 3.38 0.70
N GLY A 350 -2.82 3.29 -0.01
CA GLY A 350 -1.58 3.94 0.39
C GLY A 350 -1.70 5.47 0.45
N TYR A 351 -2.42 6.08 -0.50
CA TYR A 351 -2.69 7.51 -0.49
C TYR A 351 -3.51 7.92 0.74
N SER A 352 -4.56 7.16 1.06
CA SER A 352 -5.42 7.43 2.22
C SER A 352 -4.67 7.35 3.55
N ILE A 353 -3.81 6.34 3.69
CA ILE A 353 -2.92 6.19 4.85
C ILE A 353 -1.90 7.33 4.91
N PHE A 354 -1.26 7.66 3.78
CA PHE A 354 -0.26 8.73 3.70
C PHE A 354 -0.83 10.08 4.12
N VAL A 355 -2.02 10.45 3.62
CA VAL A 355 -2.71 11.69 4.01
C VAL A 355 -3.03 11.70 5.51
N THR A 356 -3.44 10.55 6.06
CA THR A 356 -3.72 10.41 7.50
C THR A 356 -2.46 10.60 8.34
N ILE A 357 -1.33 9.99 7.94
CA ILE A 357 -0.02 10.19 8.59
C ILE A 357 0.36 11.66 8.50
N GLN A 358 0.23 12.30 7.33
CA GLN A 358 0.59 13.70 7.15
C GLN A 358 -0.20 14.62 8.09
N LYS A 359 -1.50 14.36 8.26
CA LYS A 359 -2.34 15.11 9.19
C LYS A 359 -1.88 14.93 10.63
N ALA A 360 -1.66 13.68 11.07
CA ALA A 360 -1.19 13.38 12.42
C ALA A 360 0.18 14.02 12.72
N VAL A 361 1.12 13.94 11.76
CA VAL A 361 2.43 14.60 11.85
C VAL A 361 2.28 16.11 11.96
N ARG A 362 1.43 16.71 11.12
CA ARG A 362 1.20 18.16 11.17
C ARG A 362 0.63 18.60 12.51
N ASP A 363 -0.35 17.86 13.04
CA ASP A 363 -0.97 18.16 14.33
C ASP A 363 0.04 18.00 15.50
N TYR A 364 0.93 17.00 15.41
CA TYR A 364 2.01 16.78 16.36
C TYR A 364 3.09 17.86 16.31
N VAL A 365 3.62 18.18 15.12
CA VAL A 365 4.65 19.20 14.92
C VAL A 365 4.18 20.57 15.43
N LYS A 366 2.91 20.92 15.19
CA LYS A 366 2.30 22.17 15.67
C LYS A 366 2.20 22.29 17.19
N GLN A 367 2.32 21.19 17.95
CA GLN A 367 2.39 21.27 19.41
C GLN A 367 3.72 21.86 19.91
N TYR A 368 4.77 21.81 19.08
CA TYR A 368 6.14 22.17 19.48
C TYR A 368 6.68 23.37 18.70
N TYR A 369 6.35 23.46 17.41
CA TYR A 369 6.85 24.49 16.49
C TYR A 369 5.71 25.43 16.07
N GLU A 370 5.77 26.68 16.52
CA GLU A 370 4.79 27.73 16.20
C GLU A 370 5.12 28.46 14.89
N CYS A 371 6.40 28.57 14.56
CA CYS A 371 6.89 29.24 13.36
C CYS A 371 8.16 28.60 12.79
N ASP A 372 8.52 29.00 11.57
CA ASP A 372 9.68 28.45 10.84
C ASP A 372 11.01 28.74 11.55
N GLU A 373 11.11 29.88 12.24
CA GLU A 373 12.28 30.24 13.03
C GLU A 373 12.55 29.22 14.15
N GLU A 374 11.53 28.58 14.72
CA GLU A 374 11.75 27.55 15.74
C GLU A 374 12.34 26.27 15.17
N VAL A 375 12.03 25.94 13.90
CA VAL A 375 12.66 24.81 13.18
C VAL A 375 14.12 25.14 12.90
N GLN A 376 14.39 26.35 12.41
CA GLN A 376 15.75 26.82 12.08
C GLN A 376 16.65 26.87 13.33
N ASN A 377 16.10 27.26 14.48
CA ASN A 377 16.84 27.37 15.73
C ASN A 377 16.95 26.05 16.51
N ASP A 378 16.27 24.97 16.10
CA ASP A 378 16.44 23.66 16.73
C ASP A 378 17.74 23.02 16.26
N TYR A 379 18.82 23.29 16.99
CA TYR A 379 20.15 22.77 16.68
C TYR A 379 20.25 21.24 16.78
N GLU A 380 19.38 20.56 17.55
CA GLU A 380 19.39 19.09 17.61
C GLU A 380 18.83 18.51 16.30
N LEU A 381 17.73 19.09 15.81
CA LEU A 381 17.16 18.74 14.50
C LEU A 381 18.13 19.06 13.36
N GLN A 382 18.73 20.26 13.34
CA GLN A 382 19.68 20.63 12.27
C GLN A 382 20.92 19.73 12.28
N ASN A 383 21.45 19.39 13.46
CA ASN A 383 22.57 18.46 13.55
C ASN A 383 22.20 17.06 13.07
N PHE A 384 20.99 16.58 13.38
CA PHE A 384 20.50 15.30 12.86
C PHE A 384 20.41 15.28 11.33
N MET A 385 19.81 16.33 10.73
CA MET A 385 19.72 16.44 9.27
C MET A 385 21.10 16.51 8.62
N ASN A 386 22.02 17.27 9.23
CA ASN A 386 23.40 17.39 8.77
C ASN A 386 24.17 16.06 8.89
N GLU A 387 23.94 15.28 9.94
CA GLU A 387 24.56 13.97 10.12
C GLU A 387 24.06 12.95 9.08
N VAL A 388 22.76 12.94 8.79
CA VAL A 388 22.14 11.92 7.91
C VAL A 388 22.35 12.21 6.42
N SER A 389 22.30 13.47 6.00
CA SER A 389 22.45 13.87 4.60
C SER A 389 23.86 13.59 4.06
N ALA A 390 23.97 13.12 2.82
CA ALA A 390 25.24 12.99 2.11
C ALA A 390 25.96 14.34 1.87
N ASP A 391 25.22 15.44 1.86
CA ASP A 391 25.73 16.79 1.66
C ASP A 391 26.05 17.52 2.98
N GLY A 392 25.98 16.80 4.11
CA GLY A 392 26.30 17.33 5.43
C GLY A 392 27.73 17.83 5.56
N VAL A 393 27.93 18.86 6.39
CA VAL A 393 29.21 19.56 6.56
C VAL A 393 29.76 19.47 7.98
N GLY A 394 31.06 19.73 8.13
CA GLY A 394 31.74 19.73 9.43
C GLY A 394 32.13 18.32 9.90
N ILE A 395 32.50 18.21 11.18
CA ILE A 395 33.06 16.96 11.73
C ILE A 395 32.03 15.85 11.91
N ASP A 396 30.77 16.23 12.12
CA ASP A 396 29.65 15.32 12.36
C ASP A 396 28.71 15.21 11.14
N GLY A 397 28.98 15.92 10.04
CA GLY A 397 28.14 15.92 8.84
C GLY A 397 28.49 14.80 7.85
N GLY A 398 27.51 14.33 7.08
CA GLY A 398 27.77 13.35 6.01
C GLY A 398 27.85 11.89 6.46
N ASN A 399 27.71 11.62 7.77
CA ASN A 399 27.94 10.30 8.34
C ASN A 399 26.92 9.25 7.90
N GLY A 400 25.64 9.63 7.72
CA GLY A 400 24.57 8.76 7.25
C GLY A 400 24.56 8.56 5.73
N ASN A 401 25.16 9.50 4.99
CA ASN A 401 25.36 9.43 3.54
C ASN A 401 24.08 9.18 2.71
N VAL A 402 22.94 9.72 3.16
CA VAL A 402 21.67 9.65 2.43
C VAL A 402 21.66 10.71 1.33
N LYS A 403 21.72 10.27 0.07
CA LYS A 403 21.65 11.15 -1.10
C LYS A 403 20.28 11.81 -1.23
N ASP A 404 20.27 13.02 -1.79
CA ASP A 404 19.07 13.81 -2.10
C ASP A 404 18.21 14.19 -0.87
N LEU A 405 18.70 13.91 0.35
CA LEU A 405 18.13 14.43 1.59
C LEU A 405 18.78 15.78 1.91
N PRO A 406 18.01 16.85 2.17
CA PRO A 406 18.61 18.12 2.56
C PRO A 406 19.32 17.99 3.90
N TYR A 407 20.48 18.64 4.04
CA TYR A 407 21.26 18.63 5.29
C TYR A 407 20.69 19.58 6.36
N GLU A 408 19.68 20.40 6.02
CA GLU A 408 18.98 21.31 6.92
C GLU A 408 17.47 21.38 6.60
N LEU A 409 16.67 21.76 7.58
CA LEU A 409 15.23 22.00 7.42
C LEU A 409 14.90 23.44 7.84
N THR A 410 14.26 24.20 6.96
CA THR A 410 14.08 25.64 7.14
C THR A 410 12.66 26.08 7.51
N SER A 411 11.68 25.16 7.45
CA SER A 411 10.28 25.48 7.71
C SER A 411 9.51 24.34 8.37
N VAL A 412 8.40 24.67 9.05
CA VAL A 412 7.46 23.71 9.63
C VAL A 412 6.93 22.76 8.56
N ASP A 413 6.61 23.27 7.37
CA ASP A 413 6.14 22.43 6.27
C ASP A 413 7.22 21.45 5.78
N SER A 414 8.48 21.86 5.69
CA SER A 414 9.58 20.97 5.32
C SER A 414 9.77 19.83 6.34
N LEU A 415 9.65 20.14 7.64
CA LEU A 415 9.70 19.16 8.73
C LEU A 415 8.51 18.19 8.66
N VAL A 416 7.30 18.69 8.43
CA VAL A 416 6.11 17.85 8.26
C VAL A 416 6.28 16.90 7.07
N VAL A 417 6.76 17.39 5.93
CA VAL A 417 7.00 16.55 4.75
C VAL A 417 8.06 15.48 5.03
N PHE A 418 9.17 15.85 5.67
CA PHE A 418 10.24 14.92 6.04
C PHE A 418 9.73 13.81 6.97
N LEU A 419 9.09 14.17 8.09
CA LEU A 419 8.56 13.21 9.07
C LEU A 419 7.45 12.34 8.48
N THR A 420 6.58 12.89 7.64
CA THR A 420 5.53 12.12 6.95
C THR A 420 6.15 11.04 6.05
N ARG A 421 7.16 11.41 5.26
CA ARG A 421 7.87 10.47 4.38
C ARG A 421 8.59 9.39 5.17
N LEU A 422 9.30 9.78 6.23
CA LEU A 422 9.98 8.85 7.14
C LEU A 422 8.98 7.83 7.73
N LEU A 423 7.87 8.31 8.30
CA LEU A 423 6.86 7.44 8.90
C LEU A 423 6.20 6.54 7.86
N TRP A 424 5.81 7.06 6.69
CA TRP A 424 5.26 6.25 5.61
C TRP A 424 6.23 5.13 5.20
N GLN A 425 7.51 5.45 5.06
CA GLN A 425 8.52 4.51 4.61
C GLN A 425 8.71 3.35 5.60
N LEU A 426 8.80 3.68 6.88
CA LEU A 426 8.95 2.71 7.98
C LEU A 426 7.67 1.91 8.26
N SER A 427 6.51 2.40 7.78
CA SER A 427 5.20 1.80 8.00
C SER A 427 4.59 1.23 6.72
N GLY A 428 3.68 1.97 6.10
CA GLY A 428 2.85 1.53 4.99
C GLY A 428 3.68 1.02 3.81
N GLN A 429 4.83 1.65 3.53
CA GLN A 429 5.67 1.20 2.44
C GLN A 429 6.35 -0.14 2.70
N HIS A 430 6.99 -0.28 3.85
CA HIS A 430 7.60 -1.54 4.25
C HIS A 430 6.56 -2.67 4.29
N ALA A 431 5.40 -2.41 4.89
CA ALA A 431 4.30 -3.37 4.95
C ALA A 431 3.84 -3.84 3.57
N ALA A 432 3.63 -2.91 2.63
CA ALA A 432 3.16 -3.20 1.28
C ALA A 432 4.15 -4.07 0.46
N LEU A 433 5.45 -3.99 0.72
CA LEU A 433 6.48 -4.73 -0.02
C LEU A 433 6.91 -6.03 0.66
N ASN A 434 6.69 -6.14 1.97
CA ASN A 434 7.21 -7.25 2.76
C ASN A 434 6.14 -8.28 3.14
N TYR A 435 4.96 -7.86 3.61
CA TYR A 435 3.97 -8.80 4.14
C TYR A 435 3.38 -9.74 3.08
N PRO A 436 3.06 -9.28 1.85
CA PRO A 436 2.51 -10.15 0.80
C PRO A 436 3.47 -11.27 0.37
N VAL A 437 4.76 -11.18 0.71
CA VAL A 437 5.78 -12.14 0.28
C VAL A 437 5.53 -13.54 0.84
N ALA A 438 4.95 -13.69 2.04
CA ALA A 438 4.59 -15.01 2.54
C ALA A 438 3.47 -15.66 1.72
N ASP A 439 2.49 -14.87 1.25
CA ASP A 439 1.36 -15.38 0.49
C ASP A 439 1.76 -15.71 -0.96
N TYR A 440 2.43 -14.78 -1.64
CA TYR A 440 2.77 -14.91 -3.06
C TYR A 440 4.13 -15.56 -3.31
N GLY A 441 5.15 -15.15 -2.56
CA GLY A 441 6.53 -15.65 -2.65
C GLY A 441 6.74 -16.99 -1.94
N GLY A 442 5.99 -17.23 -0.86
CA GLY A 442 5.95 -18.51 -0.16
C GLY A 442 5.48 -19.66 -1.05
N PHE A 443 4.57 -19.39 -2.00
CA PHE A 443 4.13 -20.38 -2.98
C PHE A 443 5.08 -20.41 -4.18
N THR A 444 6.05 -21.33 -4.13
CA THR A 444 7.16 -21.45 -5.10
C THR A 444 6.70 -21.46 -6.56
N LEU A 445 5.54 -22.03 -6.87
CA LEU A 445 5.02 -22.06 -8.24
C LEU A 445 4.61 -20.68 -8.76
N ASN A 446 4.10 -19.80 -7.89
CA ASN A 446 3.67 -18.47 -8.27
C ASN A 446 4.86 -17.51 -8.48
N MET A 447 5.79 -17.46 -7.52
CA MET A 447 6.98 -16.59 -7.59
C MET A 447 8.25 -17.38 -7.23
N PRO A 448 8.81 -18.15 -8.18
CA PRO A 448 10.01 -18.92 -7.93
C PRO A 448 11.21 -17.98 -7.75
N THR A 449 12.06 -18.25 -6.75
CA THR A 449 13.32 -17.50 -6.58
C THR A 449 14.35 -17.83 -7.65
N LYS A 450 14.22 -19.00 -8.29
CA LYS A 450 15.04 -19.46 -9.40
C LYS A 450 14.34 -20.55 -10.20
N LEU A 451 14.73 -20.67 -11.46
CA LEU A 451 14.25 -21.69 -12.40
C LEU A 451 15.43 -22.55 -12.87
N TYR A 452 15.13 -23.76 -13.35
CA TYR A 452 16.10 -24.73 -13.81
C TYR A 452 15.81 -25.21 -15.22
N ARG A 453 16.87 -25.48 -15.96
CA ARG A 453 16.83 -26.36 -17.15
C ARG A 453 17.14 -27.77 -16.66
N ASP A 454 16.18 -28.66 -16.82
CA ASP A 454 16.30 -30.06 -16.43
C ASP A 454 16.41 -30.91 -17.69
N ARG A 455 17.44 -31.76 -17.80
CA ARG A 455 17.66 -32.60 -18.99
C ARG A 455 16.54 -33.60 -19.29
N ARG A 456 15.61 -33.82 -18.35
CA ARG A 456 14.44 -34.68 -18.53
C ARG A 456 13.34 -34.03 -19.38
N VAL A 457 13.37 -32.71 -19.56
CA VAL A 457 12.34 -31.95 -20.29
C VAL A 457 13.01 -30.97 -21.25
N SER A 458 12.39 -30.73 -22.40
CA SER A 458 12.88 -29.73 -23.33
C SER A 458 12.73 -28.31 -22.77
N ASN A 459 13.61 -27.40 -23.17
CA ASN A 459 13.65 -26.02 -22.63
C ASN A 459 12.44 -25.16 -23.02
N ASP A 460 11.64 -25.61 -23.99
CA ASP A 460 10.45 -24.95 -24.51
C ASP A 460 9.13 -25.50 -23.93
N VAL A 461 9.22 -26.49 -23.04
CA VAL A 461 8.05 -27.13 -22.40
C VAL A 461 7.96 -26.69 -20.95
N PHE A 462 6.76 -26.28 -20.54
CA PHE A 462 6.49 -25.93 -19.16
C PHE A 462 6.38 -27.22 -18.34
N SER A 463 7.18 -27.32 -17.28
CA SER A 463 7.19 -28.49 -16.40
C SER A 463 7.56 -28.12 -14.97
N LEU A 464 7.00 -28.86 -14.02
CA LEU A 464 7.32 -28.75 -12.59
C LEU A 464 8.81 -28.99 -12.31
N PHE A 465 9.53 -29.72 -13.16
CA PHE A 465 10.98 -29.91 -13.03
C PHE A 465 11.79 -28.61 -13.22
N SER A 466 11.17 -27.57 -13.79
CA SER A 466 11.79 -26.24 -13.92
C SER A 466 11.85 -25.48 -12.59
N PHE A 467 11.12 -25.92 -11.57
CA PHE A 467 11.03 -25.23 -10.27
C PHE A 467 12.03 -25.76 -9.26
N PRO A 468 12.33 -25.00 -8.20
CA PRO A 468 13.12 -25.47 -7.07
C PRO A 468 12.66 -26.82 -6.54
N ASN A 469 13.62 -27.60 -6.07
CA ASN A 469 13.39 -28.91 -5.47
C ASN A 469 12.75 -28.78 -4.08
N ALA A 470 12.39 -29.91 -3.44
CA ALA A 470 11.71 -29.87 -2.14
C ALA A 470 12.52 -29.12 -1.06
N ASN A 471 13.83 -29.35 -1.01
CA ASN A 471 14.71 -28.71 -0.03
C ASN A 471 14.77 -27.19 -0.23
N ILE A 472 14.97 -26.73 -1.46
CA ILE A 472 15.03 -25.31 -1.79
C ILE A 472 13.66 -24.66 -1.60
N SER A 473 12.58 -25.33 -1.99
CA SER A 473 11.20 -24.85 -1.79
C SER A 473 10.85 -24.73 -0.30
N ALA A 474 11.37 -25.62 0.55
CA ALA A 474 11.22 -25.54 1.99
C ALA A 474 12.02 -24.38 2.60
N GLU A 475 13.25 -24.15 2.14
CA GLU A 475 14.05 -22.98 2.53
C GLU A 475 13.37 -21.66 2.16
N ILE A 476 12.78 -21.60 0.96
CA ILE A 476 11.92 -20.51 0.47
C ILE A 476 10.73 -20.33 1.41
N GLY A 477 9.98 -21.40 1.69
CA GLY A 477 8.84 -21.39 2.60
C GLY A 477 9.19 -20.86 3.98
N LYS A 478 10.28 -21.35 4.57
CA LYS A 478 10.83 -20.86 5.85
C LYS A 478 11.15 -19.36 5.78
N ALA A 479 11.96 -18.96 4.79
CA ALA A 479 12.47 -17.60 4.69
C ALA A 479 11.35 -16.56 4.53
N TRP A 480 10.34 -16.85 3.71
CA TRP A 480 9.25 -15.91 3.45
C TRP A 480 8.26 -15.81 4.61
N ASN A 481 7.97 -16.92 5.30
CA ASN A 481 7.11 -16.89 6.48
C ASN A 481 7.78 -16.18 7.68
N GLN A 482 9.11 -16.27 7.82
CA GLN A 482 9.84 -15.49 8.83
C GLN A 482 9.73 -13.97 8.61
N ARG A 483 9.60 -13.52 7.35
CA ARG A 483 9.59 -12.10 6.99
C ARG A 483 8.22 -11.43 7.12
N SER A 484 7.12 -12.18 7.11
CA SER A 484 5.76 -11.62 7.02
C SER A 484 5.18 -11.02 8.30
N SER A 485 5.91 -10.95 9.40
CA SER A 485 5.28 -10.83 10.73
C SER A 485 5.81 -9.74 11.68
N LEU A 486 6.47 -8.69 11.20
CA LEU A 486 6.70 -7.50 12.03
C LEU A 486 5.58 -6.50 11.77
N SER A 487 4.42 -6.74 12.39
CA SER A 487 3.19 -5.96 12.24
C SER A 487 3.33 -4.51 12.72
N LEU A 488 2.71 -3.58 12.00
CA LEU A 488 2.48 -2.18 12.35
C LEU A 488 1.63 -1.94 13.61
N ALA A 489 1.31 -2.98 14.37
CA ALA A 489 0.43 -2.93 15.53
C ALA A 489 0.85 -1.93 16.62
N VAL A 490 2.11 -1.49 16.64
CA VAL A 490 2.57 -0.44 17.59
C VAL A 490 2.00 0.95 17.26
N LEU A 491 1.62 1.23 16.00
CA LEU A 491 0.97 2.50 15.64
C LEU A 491 -0.55 2.50 15.87
N HIS A 492 -1.15 1.31 16.04
CA HIS A 492 -2.55 1.17 16.39
C HIS A 492 -2.69 1.04 17.91
N GLY A 493 -2.62 2.19 18.61
CA GLY A 493 -3.16 2.27 19.97
C GLY A 493 -4.58 1.66 20.02
N PRO A 494 -5.05 1.17 21.19
CA PRO A 494 -6.20 0.26 21.29
C PRO A 494 -7.57 0.77 20.80
N ARG A 495 -7.69 1.88 20.09
CA ARG A 495 -8.96 2.45 19.61
C ARG A 495 -8.81 3.25 18.33
N LEU A 496 -8.74 2.60 17.18
CA LEU A 496 -9.26 3.11 15.90
C LEU A 496 -9.63 1.88 15.04
N ARG A 497 -10.66 1.16 15.46
CA ARG A 497 -11.40 0.28 14.55
C ARG A 497 -12.26 1.20 13.69
N VAL A 498 -11.86 1.41 12.44
CA VAL A 498 -12.87 1.55 11.38
C VAL A 498 -13.36 0.13 11.19
N GLU A 499 -14.60 -0.16 11.60
CA GLU A 499 -15.16 -1.49 11.33
C GLU A 499 -15.28 -1.64 9.80
N PRO A 500 -14.75 -2.74 9.21
CA PRO A 500 -14.99 -3.03 7.80
C PRO A 500 -16.50 -3.12 7.55
N LEU A 501 -16.93 -2.79 6.32
CA LEU A 501 -18.26 -3.15 5.87
C LEU A 501 -18.41 -4.67 6.02
N ASN A 502 -19.53 -5.13 6.58
CA ASN A 502 -19.80 -6.56 6.61
C ASN A 502 -20.13 -7.06 5.19
N LYS A 503 -19.99 -8.36 4.99
CA LYS A 503 -20.12 -9.01 3.67
C LYS A 503 -21.47 -8.73 3.00
N ASP A 504 -22.54 -8.57 3.78
CA ASP A 504 -23.89 -8.27 3.29
C ASP A 504 -23.99 -6.82 2.81
N GLN A 505 -23.26 -5.89 3.44
CA GLN A 505 -23.20 -4.48 3.06
C GLN A 505 -22.46 -4.27 1.74
N GLU A 506 -21.34 -4.97 1.51
CA GLU A 506 -20.63 -4.95 0.23
C GLU A 506 -21.47 -5.56 -0.90
N GLU A 507 -22.15 -6.67 -0.62
CA GLU A 507 -23.00 -7.35 -1.60
C GLU A 507 -24.21 -6.48 -2.00
N ASN A 508 -24.81 -5.77 -1.05
CA ASN A 508 -25.96 -4.91 -1.33
C ASN A 508 -25.57 -3.62 -2.04
N ALA A 509 -24.39 -3.05 -1.76
CA ALA A 509 -23.85 -1.92 -2.51
C ALA A 509 -23.58 -2.29 -3.98
N GLU A 510 -23.00 -3.48 -4.23
CA GLU A 510 -22.74 -3.96 -5.59
C GLU A 510 -24.04 -4.30 -6.34
N LYS A 511 -25.05 -4.86 -5.67
CA LYS A 511 -26.39 -5.08 -6.25
C LYS A 511 -27.05 -3.78 -6.66
N LEU A 512 -27.04 -2.76 -5.78
CA LEU A 512 -27.62 -1.45 -6.08
C LEU A 512 -26.89 -0.79 -7.25
N ARG A 513 -25.55 -0.84 -7.27
CA ARG A 513 -24.73 -0.32 -8.38
C ARG A 513 -25.09 -1.03 -9.69
N THR A 514 -25.18 -2.35 -9.68
CA THR A 514 -25.52 -3.18 -10.86
C THR A 514 -26.89 -2.83 -11.43
N VAL A 515 -27.91 -2.67 -10.58
CA VAL A 515 -29.26 -2.29 -11.02
C VAL A 515 -29.25 -0.89 -11.65
N LEU A 516 -28.60 0.08 -11.01
CA LEU A 516 -28.54 1.45 -11.52
C LEU A 516 -27.74 1.54 -12.84
N GLU A 517 -26.60 0.85 -12.95
CA GLU A 517 -25.81 0.78 -14.18
C GLU A 517 -26.59 0.14 -15.34
N SER A 518 -27.39 -0.90 -15.06
CA SER A 518 -28.21 -1.57 -16.07
C SER A 518 -29.31 -0.68 -16.65
N GLU A 519 -29.85 0.26 -15.86
CA GLU A 519 -30.92 1.17 -16.28
C GLU A 519 -30.39 2.50 -16.86
N CYS A 520 -29.14 2.88 -16.53
CA CYS A 520 -28.59 4.20 -16.87
C CYS A 520 -27.94 4.33 -18.26
N ASN A 521 -27.59 3.26 -19.01
CA ASN A 521 -26.70 3.37 -20.19
C ASN A 521 -25.53 4.36 -19.94
N GLY A 522 -24.85 4.22 -18.79
CA GLY A 522 -23.77 5.11 -18.34
C GLY A 522 -23.24 4.68 -16.97
N GLU A 523 -22.04 5.13 -16.61
CA GLU A 523 -21.43 4.84 -15.29
C GLU A 523 -22.16 5.62 -14.18
N VAL A 524 -22.50 4.93 -13.09
CA VAL A 524 -23.11 5.52 -11.89
C VAL A 524 -22.04 5.63 -10.82
N PHE A 525 -21.70 6.87 -10.44
CA PHE A 525 -20.73 7.14 -9.37
C PHE A 525 -21.46 7.48 -8.08
N VAL A 526 -21.22 6.70 -7.03
CA VAL A 526 -21.63 7.02 -5.66
C VAL A 526 -20.41 7.63 -4.98
N VAL A 527 -20.51 8.89 -4.54
CA VAL A 527 -19.41 9.61 -3.90
C VAL A 527 -19.89 10.11 -2.54
N ASP A 528 -19.16 9.77 -1.48
CA ASP A 528 -19.37 10.38 -0.18
C ASP A 528 -18.82 11.81 -0.20
N LEU A 529 -19.66 12.78 0.18
CA LEU A 529 -19.29 14.19 0.19
C LEU A 529 -18.24 14.52 1.27
N VAL A 530 -18.05 13.63 2.25
CA VAL A 530 -16.97 13.74 3.24
C VAL A 530 -15.60 13.53 2.59
N ASP A 531 -15.48 12.60 1.65
CA ASP A 531 -14.22 12.27 0.96
C ASP A 531 -13.70 13.41 0.08
N ILE A 532 -14.60 14.18 -0.53
CA ILE A 532 -14.22 15.31 -1.40
C ILE A 532 -13.55 16.43 -0.58
N SER A 533 -14.00 16.65 0.67
CA SER A 533 -13.39 17.64 1.56
C SER A 533 -12.00 17.23 2.07
N LEU A 534 -11.76 15.91 2.20
CA LEU A 534 -10.50 15.35 2.69
C LEU A 534 -9.40 15.33 1.62
N CYS A 535 -9.76 15.29 0.34
CA CYS A 535 -8.81 15.21 -0.77
C CYS A 535 -8.21 16.56 -1.20
N GLY A 536 -8.60 17.69 -0.60
CA GLY A 536 -8.14 19.02 -1.01
C GLY A 536 -8.51 19.40 -2.46
N LEU A 537 -9.40 18.63 -3.09
CA LEU A 537 -9.91 18.87 -4.43
C LEU A 537 -11.10 19.82 -4.35
N SER A 538 -11.20 20.71 -5.34
CA SER A 538 -12.38 21.53 -5.53
C SER A 538 -13.56 20.63 -5.92
N LEU A 539 -14.57 20.55 -5.05
CA LEU A 539 -15.86 19.91 -5.33
C LEU A 539 -16.47 20.41 -6.66
N GLU A 540 -16.22 21.68 -6.99
CA GLU A 540 -16.63 22.32 -8.26
C GLU A 540 -15.92 21.69 -9.48
N ASP A 541 -14.65 21.29 -9.37
CA ASP A 541 -13.90 20.67 -10.46
C ASP A 541 -14.27 19.19 -10.65
N GLU A 542 -14.51 18.47 -9.55
CA GLU A 542 -14.87 17.06 -9.60
C GLU A 542 -16.27 16.84 -10.22
N MET A 543 -17.25 17.65 -9.79
CA MET A 543 -18.63 17.59 -10.31
C MET A 543 -18.75 18.05 -11.76
N ARG A 544 -17.87 18.95 -12.23
CA ARG A 544 -17.85 19.43 -13.63
C ARG A 544 -17.20 18.47 -14.61
N GLN A 545 -16.20 17.69 -14.17
CA GLN A 545 -15.39 16.87 -15.07
C GLN A 545 -15.87 15.42 -15.21
N ARG A 546 -16.65 14.88 -14.26
CA ARG A 546 -16.90 13.43 -14.15
C ARG A 546 -18.32 12.94 -14.45
N CYS A 547 -19.34 13.80 -14.42
CA CYS A 547 -20.73 13.35 -14.47
C CYS A 547 -21.57 14.15 -15.49
N ASP A 548 -22.44 13.48 -16.25
CA ASP A 548 -23.45 14.13 -17.12
C ASP A 548 -24.72 14.53 -16.33
N CYS A 549 -25.08 13.74 -15.32
CA CYS A 549 -26.15 13.98 -14.35
C CYS A 549 -25.65 13.72 -12.94
N ILE A 550 -26.14 14.49 -11.96
CA ILE A 550 -25.77 14.33 -10.54
C ILE A 550 -27.06 14.20 -9.74
N VAL A 551 -27.18 13.10 -8.98
CA VAL A 551 -28.25 12.89 -8.01
C VAL A 551 -27.66 13.04 -6.62
N LEU A 552 -28.10 14.06 -5.88
CA LEU A 552 -27.65 14.30 -4.51
C LEU A 552 -28.69 13.75 -3.54
N ILE A 553 -28.30 12.72 -2.79
CA ILE A 553 -29.11 12.17 -1.70
C ILE A 553 -28.71 12.90 -0.42
N CYS A 554 -29.60 13.76 0.09
CA CYS A 554 -29.33 14.58 1.25
C CYS A 554 -30.57 14.74 2.11
N SER A 555 -30.37 14.92 3.42
CA SER A 555 -31.47 15.15 4.36
C SER A 555 -32.28 16.38 3.94
N SER A 556 -33.55 16.44 4.37
CA SER A 556 -34.44 17.57 4.11
C SER A 556 -33.83 18.91 4.57
N LYS A 557 -33.11 18.90 5.70
CA LYS A 557 -32.38 20.07 6.20
C LYS A 557 -31.17 20.43 5.34
N ALA A 558 -30.39 19.46 4.88
CA ALA A 558 -29.28 19.70 3.96
C ALA A 558 -29.77 20.22 2.60
N THR A 559 -30.87 19.66 2.07
CA THR A 559 -31.53 20.13 0.84
C THR A 559 -31.96 21.59 0.95
N GLN A 560 -32.58 21.95 2.08
CA GLN A 560 -33.01 23.33 2.34
C GLN A 560 -31.80 24.29 2.39
N LEU A 561 -30.70 23.89 3.01
CA LEU A 561 -29.49 24.70 3.12
C LEU A 561 -28.76 24.87 1.78
N ILE A 562 -28.75 23.84 0.90
CA ILE A 562 -28.27 23.96 -0.49
C ILE A 562 -29.12 24.97 -1.25
N ASN A 563 -30.44 24.94 -1.08
CA ASN A 563 -31.36 25.86 -1.76
C ASN A 563 -31.24 27.30 -1.27
N GLU A 564 -31.02 27.49 0.04
CA GLU A 564 -30.82 28.80 0.69
C GLU A 564 -29.37 29.33 0.57
N GLU A 565 -28.46 28.56 -0.07
CA GLU A 565 -27.04 28.89 -0.24
C GLU A 565 -26.30 29.17 1.09
N LYS A 566 -26.70 28.49 2.15
CA LYS A 566 -26.07 28.65 3.47
C LYS A 566 -25.00 27.58 3.66
N SER A 567 -23.79 28.01 3.98
CA SER A 567 -22.72 27.13 4.41
C SER A 567 -22.96 26.72 5.87
N SER A 568 -22.75 25.45 6.20
CA SER A 568 -22.97 24.91 7.54
C SER A 568 -21.91 23.89 7.93
N VAL A 569 -21.62 23.79 9.23
CA VAL A 569 -20.69 22.80 9.78
C VAL A 569 -21.51 21.65 10.35
N PHE A 570 -21.24 20.43 9.89
CA PHE A 570 -21.84 19.22 10.41
C PHE A 570 -20.82 18.46 11.24
N VAL A 571 -21.21 18.04 12.44
CA VAL A 571 -20.36 17.21 13.30
C VAL A 571 -20.78 15.77 13.12
N THR A 572 -19.86 14.93 12.62
CA THR A 572 -20.09 13.49 12.50
C THR A 572 -20.11 12.83 13.88
N ARG A 573 -20.62 11.59 13.98
CA ARG A 573 -20.65 10.82 15.24
C ARG A 573 -19.25 10.55 15.83
N GLY A 574 -18.18 10.76 15.05
CA GLY A 574 -16.78 10.72 15.48
C GLY A 574 -16.18 12.07 15.87
N GLY A 575 -16.98 13.14 15.98
CA GLY A 575 -16.52 14.48 16.34
C GLY A 575 -15.79 15.23 15.21
N GLN A 576 -15.70 14.66 14.01
CA GLN A 576 -15.13 15.36 12.86
C GLN A 576 -16.13 16.39 12.31
N GLU A 577 -15.67 17.62 12.18
CA GLU A 577 -16.42 18.72 11.58
C GLU A 577 -16.25 18.72 10.07
N ALA A 578 -17.32 18.43 9.33
CA ALA A 578 -17.37 18.61 7.88
C ALA A 578 -18.02 19.97 7.58
N LYS A 579 -17.27 20.87 6.96
CA LYS A 579 -17.80 22.16 6.48
C LYS A 579 -18.43 21.96 5.12
N PHE A 580 -19.74 22.13 5.07
CA PHE A 580 -20.53 22.03 3.85
C PHE A 580 -20.79 23.44 3.31
N ASP A 581 -20.23 23.78 2.15
CA ASP A 581 -20.44 25.08 1.53
C ASP A 581 -21.61 25.06 0.52
N GLY A 582 -22.80 25.39 1.03
CA GLY A 582 -24.02 25.49 0.23
C GLY A 582 -23.92 26.48 -0.95
N LYS A 583 -23.04 27.48 -0.87
CA LYS A 583 -22.83 28.44 -1.98
C LYS A 583 -22.09 27.82 -3.15
N VAL A 584 -21.02 27.08 -2.86
CA VAL A 584 -20.23 26.37 -3.89
C VAL A 584 -21.11 25.34 -4.59
N ILE A 585 -21.89 24.60 -3.81
CA ILE A 585 -22.78 23.55 -4.34
C ILE A 585 -23.93 24.17 -5.15
N SER A 586 -24.57 25.22 -4.65
CA SER A 586 -25.60 25.95 -5.40
C SER A 586 -25.05 26.49 -6.73
N LYS A 587 -23.85 27.08 -6.72
CA LYS A 587 -23.18 27.61 -7.92
C LYS A 587 -22.82 26.54 -8.95
N VAL A 588 -22.48 25.32 -8.51
CA VAL A 588 -22.21 24.19 -9.40
C VAL A 588 -23.50 23.64 -9.99
N LEU A 589 -24.56 23.59 -9.18
CA LEU A 589 -25.82 22.96 -9.54
C LEU A 589 -26.79 23.91 -10.25
N LYS A 590 -26.65 25.23 -10.15
CA LYS A 590 -27.54 26.23 -10.76
C LYS A 590 -26.84 27.03 -11.87
N ASP A 591 -27.58 27.35 -12.92
CA ASP A 591 -27.15 28.18 -14.04
C ASP A 591 -27.16 29.67 -13.64
N ASN A 592 -26.76 30.53 -14.57
CA ASN A 592 -26.65 31.95 -14.33
C ASN A 592 -28.02 32.63 -14.07
N ASP A 593 -29.12 31.93 -14.37
CA ASP A 593 -30.50 32.38 -14.14
C ASP A 593 -31.08 31.81 -12.82
N GLY A 594 -30.27 31.11 -12.02
CA GLY A 594 -30.68 30.50 -10.76
C GLY A 594 -31.49 29.21 -10.92
N LYS A 595 -31.63 28.67 -12.14
CA LYS A 595 -32.27 27.38 -12.40
C LYS A 595 -31.26 26.26 -12.26
N LEU A 596 -31.69 25.10 -11.77
CA LEU A 596 -30.80 23.95 -11.62
C LEU A 596 -30.30 23.44 -13.00
N ARG A 597 -28.98 23.49 -13.24
CA ARG A 597 -28.27 22.85 -14.37
C ARG A 597 -28.50 21.34 -14.39
N ARG A 598 -28.73 20.73 -13.22
CA ARG A 598 -28.87 19.28 -12.99
C ARG A 598 -29.86 19.01 -11.86
N LYS A 599 -30.61 17.89 -11.92
CA LYS A 599 -31.79 17.64 -11.08
C LYS A 599 -31.41 17.10 -9.69
N ILE A 600 -31.78 17.83 -8.62
CA ILE A 600 -31.64 17.38 -7.22
C ILE A 600 -32.90 16.58 -6.83
N ILE A 601 -32.74 15.41 -6.21
CA ILE A 601 -33.85 14.57 -5.73
C ILE A 601 -33.71 14.41 -4.20
N PRO A 602 -34.60 14.98 -3.39
CA PRO A 602 -34.50 14.89 -1.92
C PRO A 602 -34.99 13.53 -1.39
N VAL A 603 -34.27 12.93 -0.45
CA VAL A 603 -34.69 11.71 0.28
C VAL A 603 -34.29 11.85 1.77
N SER A 604 -35.23 11.66 2.71
CA SER A 604 -35.05 11.97 4.14
C SER A 604 -35.33 10.77 5.05
N PHE A 605 -34.50 10.57 6.09
CA PHE A 605 -34.56 9.46 7.06
C PHE A 605 -34.36 9.99 8.50
N VAL A 606 -35.38 10.03 9.38
CA VAL A 606 -35.23 10.29 10.84
C VAL A 606 -36.38 9.67 11.68
N GLU A 607 -35.99 8.78 12.60
CA GLU A 607 -36.55 8.26 13.86
C GLU A 607 -37.84 7.44 13.94
N LEU A 608 -37.74 6.24 14.54
CA LEU A 608 -38.63 5.82 15.64
C LEU A 608 -37.90 4.83 16.59
N PRO A 609 -38.21 4.89 17.91
CA PRO A 609 -39.00 3.76 18.43
C PRO A 609 -40.15 4.15 19.36
N SER A 610 -41.17 3.26 19.38
CA SER A 610 -42.33 3.10 20.29
C SER A 610 -43.62 3.93 20.09
N VAL A 611 -44.50 3.44 19.19
CA VAL A 611 -45.91 3.00 19.38
C VAL A 611 -46.91 3.83 20.24
N LEU A 612 -48.04 4.22 19.58
CA LEU A 612 -49.43 4.57 20.03
C LEU A 612 -49.61 5.89 20.83
N HIS A 613 -50.44 6.89 20.48
CA HIS A 613 -51.81 6.94 19.95
C HIS A 613 -52.11 8.40 19.54
N GLY A 614 -53.03 8.64 18.59
CA GLY A 614 -53.23 9.95 17.98
C GLY A 614 -54.22 10.91 18.67
N THR A 615 -54.22 12.15 18.19
CA THR A 615 -55.44 12.88 17.78
C THR A 615 -55.08 13.92 16.72
N ARG A 616 -55.95 14.05 15.72
CA ARG A 616 -55.85 14.95 14.57
C ARG A 616 -56.53 16.27 14.91
N ARG A 617 -55.98 17.40 14.47
CA ARG A 617 -56.80 18.49 13.87
C ARG A 617 -55.97 19.40 12.96
N ASP A 618 -56.59 19.68 11.82
CA ASP A 618 -56.39 20.78 10.86
C ASP A 618 -55.24 20.73 9.82
N GLY A 619 -55.48 19.98 8.73
CA GLY A 619 -55.62 20.65 7.42
C GLY A 619 -54.43 20.79 6.47
N ARG A 620 -53.34 20.01 6.56
CA ARG A 620 -52.29 19.99 5.50
C ARG A 620 -51.76 18.58 5.17
N ASN A 621 -51.26 18.46 3.93
CA ASN A 621 -50.79 17.25 3.24
C ASN A 621 -49.94 16.32 4.12
N SER A 622 -50.29 15.04 4.09
CA SER A 622 -49.54 13.96 4.74
C SER A 622 -48.50 13.35 3.81
N VAL A 623 -47.27 13.25 4.32
CA VAL A 623 -46.09 12.53 3.80
C VAL A 623 -46.01 11.16 4.49
N ILE A 624 -45.50 10.13 3.81
CA ILE A 624 -45.12 8.83 4.39
C ILE A 624 -43.59 8.68 4.25
N SER A 625 -42.90 8.21 5.29
CA SER A 625 -41.42 8.18 5.46
C SER A 625 -40.89 6.81 5.95
N PHE A 626 -39.59 6.54 5.76
CA PHE A 626 -38.79 5.45 6.38
C PHE A 626 -37.43 5.98 6.90
N GLU A 627 -36.64 5.21 7.71
CA GLU A 627 -35.28 5.52 8.26
C GLU A 627 -34.21 4.43 7.88
N ILE A 628 -32.94 4.77 7.58
CA ILE A 628 -31.80 3.83 7.36
C ILE A 628 -30.51 4.34 8.06
N LYS A 629 -29.74 3.44 8.71
CA LYS A 629 -28.44 3.72 9.36
C LYS A 629 -27.30 3.86 8.34
N HIS A 630 -26.31 4.70 8.66
CA HIS A 630 -25.10 4.83 7.86
C HIS A 630 -24.33 3.50 7.82
N GLY A 631 -24.11 2.96 6.62
CA GLY A 631 -23.43 1.69 6.38
C GLY A 631 -24.33 0.55 5.91
N GLU A 632 -25.65 0.69 5.83
CA GLU A 632 -26.55 -0.38 5.37
C GLU A 632 -27.28 0.02 4.08
N VAL A 633 -26.88 -0.52 2.93
CA VAL A 633 -27.86 -0.77 1.86
C VAL A 633 -28.64 -1.99 2.36
N THR A 634 -29.82 -1.79 2.95
CA THR A 634 -30.66 -2.92 3.39
C THR A 634 -31.37 -3.54 2.17
N GLU A 635 -31.81 -4.81 2.25
CA GLU A 635 -32.65 -5.47 1.22
C GLU A 635 -33.83 -4.59 0.75
N VAL A 636 -34.30 -3.66 1.59
CA VAL A 636 -35.38 -2.70 1.31
C VAL A 636 -35.00 -1.65 0.25
N MET A 637 -33.72 -1.32 0.05
CA MET A 637 -33.28 -0.49 -1.09
C MET A 637 -33.31 -1.25 -2.42
N LEU A 638 -33.32 -2.59 -2.37
CA LEU A 638 -33.31 -3.48 -3.52
C LEU A 638 -34.72 -3.98 -3.88
N GLU A 639 -35.73 -3.73 -3.03
CA GLU A 639 -37.11 -4.17 -3.24
C GLU A 639 -38.13 -3.03 -3.00
N GLY A 640 -39.10 -2.89 -3.92
CA GLY A 640 -40.27 -2.02 -3.76
C GLY A 640 -40.16 -0.61 -4.37
N ASP A 641 -41.03 0.30 -3.91
CA ASP A 641 -41.31 1.60 -4.53
C ASP A 641 -40.11 2.57 -4.55
N ILE A 642 -39.11 2.36 -3.69
CA ILE A 642 -37.92 3.22 -3.55
C ILE A 642 -36.96 3.01 -4.74
N LEU A 643 -36.62 1.76 -5.06
CA LEU A 643 -35.79 1.42 -6.21
C LEU A 643 -36.46 1.85 -7.51
N GLN A 644 -37.79 1.61 -7.62
CA GLN A 644 -38.56 2.03 -8.78
C GLN A 644 -38.62 3.56 -8.91
N SER A 645 -38.73 4.30 -7.81
CA SER A 645 -38.68 5.78 -7.82
C SER A 645 -37.33 6.31 -8.28
N LEU A 646 -36.23 5.66 -7.90
CA LEU A 646 -34.87 5.98 -8.36
C LEU A 646 -34.72 5.71 -9.87
N ILE A 647 -35.16 4.53 -10.33
CA ILE A 647 -35.14 4.12 -11.74
C ILE A 647 -36.00 5.07 -12.59
N ASP A 648 -37.21 5.41 -12.15
CA ASP A 648 -38.13 6.29 -12.87
C ASP A 648 -37.60 7.73 -12.94
N ALA A 649 -36.93 8.20 -11.88
CA ALA A 649 -36.30 9.50 -11.87
C ALA A 649 -35.14 9.58 -12.86
N ILE A 650 -34.31 8.53 -12.93
CA ILE A 650 -33.22 8.38 -13.91
C ILE A 650 -33.79 8.32 -15.34
N LYS A 651 -34.82 7.51 -15.58
CA LYS A 651 -35.50 7.42 -16.89
C LYS A 651 -36.12 8.75 -17.34
N LYS A 652 -36.61 9.57 -16.41
CA LYS A 652 -37.12 10.93 -16.67
C LYS A 652 -36.03 11.96 -16.99
N VAL A 653 -34.76 11.67 -16.71
CA VAL A 653 -33.61 12.54 -17.09
C VAL A 653 -33.07 12.18 -18.47
N LYS A 654 -33.30 10.96 -18.97
CA LYS A 654 -33.00 10.53 -20.35
C LYS A 654 -33.93 11.14 -21.42
N LYS A 655 -35.05 11.77 -21.04
CA LYS A 655 -35.95 12.56 -21.91
C LYS A 655 -35.67 14.03 -21.73
#